data_AF-A0A2D6M119-F1
#
_entry.id   AF-A0A2D6M119-F1
#
_cell.length_a   1.000
_cell.length_b   1.000
_cell.length_c   1.000
_cell.angle_alpha   90.00
_cell.angle_beta   90.00
_cell.angle_gamma   90.00
#
_symmetry.space_group_name_H-M   'P 1'
#
loop_
_entity.id
_entity.type
_entity.pdbx_description
1 polymer ?
#
loop_
_entity_poly.entity_id
_entity_poly.type
_entity_poly.pdbx_seq_one_letter_code
_entity_poly.pdbx_strand_id
1 'polypeptide(L)'
;MKRTFLTLFFALLLVSSAYAVIEKGSMRVFAVTSGSEIALSAELEIQAKPGEGKVWSSVEPLIGTSTQTTEKIAVQVARNYFDRVDSFDYFFDINSTASLVDGPSAGAAMTLVLISMLQNKELPNNVSITGTITVDGSVGAVGGVFKKAQEAARVGIDLFMIPQGEAKQIVKLPEGVESINLPDYAKREWGTTVVEVPNIDTALKYAFSDIESIDVNTETVFTPDFVPDSIIFPRHLEPMDGMTNDYLSRAEVRVEEARNSLSGTLLNDPSLIDAMLSLLNQSDKTLAQAKLLHDQNYLYSAANYAFLAMVNASLVRDISDNPSLLEPGSTAWDLKLMTLRKRLNALKRDLNNFVPLDYLEWHVAAKERLVWAEEKLEKLEKASDNLVITVGVEEQENVMLENLLEFEYASAWVDAATDFRSITLNSEKRVSSNNYFITLVDSYLVNVEDALKVLTEEEKVDILRRFNAAKIARDRGWQISALFDAASALALANAAIFVKNKELPELDQYLDTKIVDVQQKMSESQYDFVWAKLYLDHAIYYNKAVNFYEAQGENMRALEMAKSGISLALLAENILQVTIETKDYFDSIPQSNYLAINQQDDIDAMFGTAYFATLLVLLLVVIIILLVLLFRLSHKINDIKHYSLNERIKAVRETQDSLDSKWENKDLNDQEYEQRNQAYQKKLEQLLDKKSELSTLLVDIDRDKAMLSGFEHAFRSLKRKKSKSRILKADYQKNFDYYSKQIVLLEKEIAKKKRLVLIKEAPSTPQPAKTIEPKALVVKKVTAKPIVEKKPAKAPGKKKFVQKKKAKTKK
;
A
#
# COMPACT_ATOMS: atom_id res chain seq x y z
N MET A 1 61.86 9.63 -59.58
CA MET A 1 60.47 10.06 -59.36
C MET A 1 59.44 8.99 -59.72
N LYS A 2 59.24 8.55 -60.98
CA LYS A 2 58.10 7.66 -61.34
C LYS A 2 57.96 6.36 -60.51
N ARG A 3 59.05 5.62 -60.24
CA ARG A 3 58.98 4.41 -59.38
C ARG A 3 58.63 4.75 -57.93
N THR A 4 59.28 5.75 -57.34
CA THR A 4 59.04 6.20 -55.96
C THR A 4 57.61 6.69 -55.75
N PHE A 5 57.06 7.43 -56.72
CA PHE A 5 55.67 7.90 -56.69
C PHE A 5 54.68 6.74 -56.81
N LEU A 6 54.97 5.72 -57.64
CA LEU A 6 54.11 4.54 -57.78
C LEU A 6 54.10 3.68 -56.50
N THR A 7 55.25 3.51 -55.82
CA THR A 7 55.28 2.86 -54.49
C THR A 7 54.59 3.69 -53.41
N LEU A 8 54.68 5.03 -53.44
CA LEU A 8 53.96 5.87 -52.49
C LEU A 8 52.44 5.80 -52.72
N PHE A 9 52.01 5.76 -53.99
CA PHE A 9 50.61 5.62 -54.39
C PHE A 9 50.04 4.25 -54.02
N PHE A 10 50.79 3.15 -54.21
CA PHE A 10 50.40 1.83 -53.72
C PHE A 10 50.42 1.74 -52.18
N ALA A 11 51.35 2.42 -51.51
CA ALA A 11 51.34 2.50 -50.05
C ALA A 11 50.11 3.28 -49.53
N LEU A 12 49.71 4.39 -50.15
CA LEU A 12 48.48 5.10 -49.81
C LEU A 12 47.21 4.27 -50.11
N LEU A 13 47.18 3.50 -51.20
CA LEU A 13 46.09 2.57 -51.50
C LEU A 13 46.00 1.40 -50.51
N LEU A 14 47.11 1.00 -49.89
CA LEU A 14 47.13 0.00 -48.81
C LEU A 14 46.77 0.60 -47.44
N VAL A 15 46.72 1.94 -47.31
CA VAL A 15 46.26 2.64 -46.09
C VAL A 15 44.74 2.87 -46.12
N SER A 16 44.07 2.76 -47.27
CA SER A 16 42.64 3.11 -47.44
C SER A 16 41.63 1.98 -47.21
N SER A 17 41.99 0.91 -46.51
CA SER A 17 41.08 -0.20 -46.16
C SER A 17 40.94 -0.48 -44.66
N ALA A 18 41.56 0.33 -43.80
CA ALA A 18 41.28 0.38 -42.36
C ALA A 18 40.25 1.48 -42.02
N TYR A 19 39.12 1.51 -42.75
CA TYR A 19 37.94 2.19 -42.21
C TYR A 19 37.50 1.39 -40.97
N ALA A 20 37.38 2.08 -39.84
CA ALA A 20 37.00 1.46 -38.58
C ALA A 20 35.71 0.65 -38.75
N VAL A 21 35.70 -0.57 -38.19
CA VAL A 21 34.51 -1.40 -38.08
C VAL A 21 33.43 -0.54 -37.43
N ILE A 22 32.26 -0.45 -38.07
CA ILE A 22 31.08 0.11 -37.44
C ILE A 22 30.61 -0.96 -36.46
N GLU A 23 31.10 -0.86 -35.22
CA GLU A 23 30.62 -1.70 -34.14
C GLU A 23 29.14 -1.38 -33.92
N LYS A 24 28.33 -2.42 -34.13
CA LYS A 24 26.89 -2.44 -33.85
C LYS A 24 26.64 -3.51 -32.81
N GLY A 25 25.83 -3.19 -31.81
CA GLY A 25 25.25 -4.15 -30.88
C GLY A 25 23.74 -4.04 -30.90
N SER A 26 23.04 -5.15 -30.67
CA SER A 26 21.58 -5.17 -30.58
C SER A 26 21.08 -6.15 -29.52
N MET A 27 19.89 -5.89 -29.00
CA MET A 27 19.20 -6.75 -28.04
C MET A 27 17.69 -6.48 -28.07
N ARG A 28 16.86 -7.50 -27.83
CA ARG A 28 15.45 -7.30 -27.52
C ARG A 28 15.28 -6.73 -26.12
N VAL A 29 14.56 -5.63 -26.01
CA VAL A 29 14.21 -5.00 -24.73
C VAL A 29 12.69 -5.04 -24.52
N PHE A 30 12.26 -5.06 -23.26
CA PHE A 30 10.87 -5.31 -22.90
C PHE A 30 10.31 -4.17 -22.06
N ALA A 31 9.21 -3.59 -22.52
CA ALA A 31 8.47 -2.53 -21.86
C ALA A 31 7.05 -2.99 -21.52
N VAL A 32 6.38 -2.29 -20.61
CA VAL A 32 4.94 -2.43 -20.35
C VAL A 32 4.25 -1.14 -20.75
N THR A 33 3.12 -1.23 -21.45
CA THR A 33 2.35 -0.04 -21.84
C THR A 33 1.53 0.47 -20.66
N SER A 34 1.50 1.79 -20.44
CA SER A 34 0.47 2.42 -19.61
C SER A 34 -0.92 2.05 -20.14
N GLY A 35 -1.80 1.55 -19.26
CA GLY A 35 -3.19 1.22 -19.56
C GLY A 35 -3.50 -0.19 -20.11
N SER A 36 -2.54 -1.13 -20.19
CA SER A 36 -2.81 -2.49 -20.71
C SER A 36 -2.04 -3.61 -20.03
N GLU A 37 -2.50 -4.87 -20.17
CA GLU A 37 -1.80 -6.04 -19.62
C GLU A 37 -0.55 -6.43 -20.43
N ILE A 38 -0.33 -5.76 -21.57
CA ILE A 38 0.57 -6.24 -22.62
C ILE A 38 1.97 -5.67 -22.39
N ALA A 39 2.92 -6.56 -22.10
CA ALA A 39 4.33 -6.25 -22.31
C ALA A 39 4.64 -6.29 -23.83
N LEU A 40 5.44 -5.33 -24.30
CA LEU A 40 5.88 -5.22 -25.67
C LEU A 40 7.39 -5.46 -25.76
N SER A 41 7.80 -6.28 -26.73
CA SER A 41 9.18 -6.34 -27.20
C SER A 41 9.49 -5.17 -28.15
N ALA A 42 10.65 -4.54 -27.97
CA ALA A 42 11.27 -3.61 -28.92
C ALA A 42 12.69 -4.07 -29.25
N GLU A 43 13.21 -3.71 -30.42
CA GLU A 43 14.61 -3.96 -30.79
C GLU A 43 15.44 -2.73 -30.42
N LEU A 44 16.42 -2.89 -29.54
CA LEU A 44 17.44 -1.88 -29.25
C LEU A 44 18.62 -2.12 -30.20
N GLU A 45 19.00 -1.10 -30.98
CA GLU A 45 20.29 -1.03 -31.67
C GLU A 45 21.17 0.06 -31.06
N ILE A 46 22.46 -0.22 -30.90
CA ILE A 46 23.49 0.76 -30.53
C ILE A 46 24.58 0.75 -31.61
N GLN A 47 25.05 1.93 -32.00
CA GLN A 47 26.15 2.08 -32.96
C GLN A 47 27.20 3.05 -32.38
N ALA A 48 28.47 2.66 -32.40
CA ALA A 48 29.59 3.53 -32.08
C ALA A 48 30.27 4.07 -33.35
N LYS A 49 30.62 5.35 -33.39
CA LYS A 49 31.38 5.99 -34.48
C LYS A 49 32.47 6.88 -33.88
N PRO A 50 33.66 7.02 -34.48
CA PRO A 50 34.70 7.92 -33.97
C PRO A 50 34.14 9.35 -33.73
N GLY A 51 34.35 9.89 -32.52
CA GLY A 51 33.64 11.07 -32.02
C GLY A 51 34.25 11.65 -30.74
N GLU A 52 33.43 12.36 -29.96
CA GLU A 52 33.81 13.16 -28.78
C GLU A 52 33.05 12.72 -27.50
N GLY A 53 32.54 11.49 -27.45
CA GLY A 53 31.77 10.99 -26.30
C GLY A 53 30.30 11.42 -26.30
N LYS A 54 29.74 11.88 -27.42
CA LYS A 54 28.35 12.37 -27.47
C LYS A 54 27.35 11.22 -27.56
N VAL A 55 26.18 11.43 -26.98
CA VAL A 55 25.07 10.47 -26.99
C VAL A 55 23.93 11.04 -27.82
N TRP A 56 23.48 10.25 -28.79
CA TRP A 56 22.40 10.57 -29.73
C TRP A 56 21.31 9.52 -29.60
N SER A 57 20.08 9.95 -29.36
CA SER A 57 18.89 9.10 -29.38
C SER A 57 18.16 9.26 -30.72
N SER A 58 17.59 8.17 -31.23
CA SER A 58 16.55 8.21 -32.26
C SER A 58 15.33 9.01 -31.75
N VAL A 59 14.51 9.53 -32.66
CA VAL A 59 13.29 10.30 -32.33
C VAL A 59 12.04 9.71 -33.00
N GLU A 60 12.18 8.55 -33.62
CA GLU A 60 11.08 7.75 -34.17
C GLU A 60 11.20 6.32 -33.60
N PRO A 61 10.39 5.94 -32.59
CA PRO A 61 9.33 6.71 -31.93
C PRO A 61 9.87 7.83 -31.03
N LEU A 62 8.97 8.67 -30.50
CA LEU A 62 9.36 9.70 -29.53
C LEU A 62 10.07 9.06 -28.32
N ILE A 63 11.24 9.55 -27.95
CA ILE A 63 11.99 9.08 -26.78
C ILE A 63 11.96 10.15 -25.68
N GLY A 64 11.46 9.77 -24.50
CA GLY A 64 11.35 10.69 -23.36
C GLY A 64 12.67 10.92 -22.60
N THR A 65 12.62 11.81 -21.61
CA THR A 65 13.84 12.32 -20.95
C THR A 65 14.47 11.33 -19.98
N SER A 66 13.71 10.38 -19.43
CA SER A 66 14.26 9.34 -18.56
C SER A 66 15.07 8.33 -19.36
N THR A 67 14.59 7.93 -20.55
CA THR A 67 15.36 7.07 -21.47
C THR A 67 16.63 7.78 -21.96
N GLN A 68 16.55 9.04 -22.42
CA GLN A 68 17.74 9.82 -22.83
C GLN A 68 18.77 10.02 -21.70
N THR A 69 18.33 10.05 -20.44
CA THR A 69 19.23 10.10 -19.28
C THR A 69 19.89 8.75 -19.05
N THR A 70 19.14 7.67 -19.24
CA THR A 70 19.61 6.28 -19.10
C THR A 70 20.67 5.91 -20.13
N GLU A 71 20.53 6.35 -21.39
CA GLU A 71 21.56 6.18 -22.44
C GLU A 71 22.91 6.79 -22.03
N LYS A 72 22.89 7.98 -21.41
CA LYS A 72 24.10 8.66 -20.91
C LYS A 72 24.73 7.91 -19.73
N ILE A 73 23.91 7.37 -18.82
CA ILE A 73 24.41 6.53 -17.72
C ILE A 73 25.04 5.26 -18.27
N ALA A 74 24.44 4.59 -19.27
CA ALA A 74 25.02 3.41 -19.91
C ALA A 74 26.42 3.69 -20.50
N VAL A 75 26.58 4.82 -21.20
CA VAL A 75 27.89 5.27 -21.71
C VAL A 75 28.86 5.59 -20.58
N GLN A 76 28.39 6.18 -19.48
CA GLN A 76 29.23 6.46 -18.31
C GLN A 76 29.71 5.17 -17.62
N VAL A 77 28.85 4.16 -17.46
CA VAL A 77 29.21 2.85 -16.89
C VAL A 77 30.20 2.13 -17.80
N ALA A 78 30.02 2.20 -19.12
CA ALA A 78 30.92 1.56 -20.09
C ALA A 78 32.38 2.04 -19.98
N ARG A 79 32.65 3.25 -19.44
CA ARG A 79 34.02 3.73 -19.17
C ARG A 79 34.79 2.83 -18.22
N ASN A 80 34.12 2.14 -17.31
CA ASN A 80 34.75 1.20 -16.36
C ASN A 80 35.24 -0.09 -17.05
N TYR A 81 34.81 -0.35 -18.30
CA TYR A 81 35.05 -1.58 -19.04
C TYR A 81 35.84 -1.39 -20.34
N PHE A 82 36.10 -0.13 -20.76
CA PHE A 82 36.78 0.19 -22.01
C PHE A 82 37.41 1.60 -22.00
N ASP A 83 38.75 1.66 -21.99
CA ASP A 83 39.55 2.90 -21.85
C ASP A 83 39.28 4.00 -22.91
N ARG A 84 38.64 3.65 -24.03
CA ARG A 84 38.48 4.54 -25.19
C ARG A 84 37.03 4.97 -25.44
N VAL A 85 36.13 4.83 -24.46
CA VAL A 85 34.72 5.23 -24.60
C VAL A 85 34.55 6.65 -25.16
N ASP A 86 35.31 7.62 -24.64
CA ASP A 86 35.20 9.02 -25.07
C ASP A 86 35.80 9.31 -26.47
N SER A 87 36.36 8.30 -27.14
CA SER A 87 36.79 8.38 -28.56
C SER A 87 35.64 8.16 -29.55
N PHE A 88 34.41 7.91 -29.07
CA PHE A 88 33.26 7.57 -29.91
C PHE A 88 32.02 8.41 -29.56
N ASP A 89 31.23 8.73 -30.58
CA ASP A 89 29.84 9.14 -30.45
C ASP A 89 28.94 7.91 -30.56
N TYR A 90 27.93 7.83 -29.69
CA TYR A 90 27.01 6.71 -29.54
C TYR A 90 25.63 7.08 -30.07
N PHE A 91 25.06 6.18 -30.87
CA PHE A 91 23.74 6.33 -31.48
C PHE A 91 22.85 5.18 -30.98
N PHE A 92 21.82 5.53 -30.21
CA PHE A 92 20.82 4.61 -29.69
C PHE A 92 19.56 4.68 -30.56
N ASP A 93 19.04 3.53 -30.96
CA ASP A 93 17.79 3.40 -31.70
C ASP A 93 16.92 2.33 -31.05
N ILE A 94 15.64 2.62 -30.82
CA ILE A 94 14.70 1.72 -30.15
C ILE A 94 13.50 1.53 -31.07
N ASN A 95 13.57 0.51 -31.91
CA ASN A 95 12.50 0.20 -32.85
C ASN A 95 11.33 -0.47 -32.11
N SER A 96 10.26 0.29 -31.90
CA SER A 96 9.06 -0.11 -31.17
C SER A 96 7.79 0.32 -31.91
N THR A 97 6.70 -0.41 -31.70
CA THR A 97 5.36 -0.03 -32.18
C THR A 97 4.68 1.01 -31.29
N ALA A 98 5.26 1.35 -30.13
CA ALA A 98 4.77 2.40 -29.24
C ALA A 98 5.00 3.80 -29.85
N SER A 99 4.08 4.73 -29.60
CA SER A 99 4.21 6.13 -30.07
C SER A 99 5.20 6.97 -29.25
N LEU A 100 5.43 6.59 -28.00
CA LEU A 100 6.38 7.17 -27.05
C LEU A 100 7.02 6.02 -26.27
N VAL A 101 8.35 6.07 -26.11
CA VAL A 101 9.12 5.21 -25.22
C VAL A 101 9.80 6.10 -24.18
N ASP A 102 9.48 5.91 -22.91
CA ASP A 102 10.18 6.57 -21.81
C ASP A 102 10.32 5.66 -20.60
N GLY A 103 11.30 5.97 -19.74
CA GLY A 103 11.57 5.29 -18.47
C GLY A 103 12.94 4.60 -18.42
N PRO A 104 13.45 4.32 -17.21
CA PRO A 104 14.83 3.87 -17.01
C PRO A 104 15.02 2.34 -17.18
N SER A 105 13.96 1.58 -17.44
CA SER A 105 13.95 0.11 -17.27
C SER A 105 14.72 -0.71 -18.31
N ALA A 106 15.28 -0.05 -19.33
CA ALA A 106 16.18 -0.63 -20.33
C ALA A 106 17.66 -0.36 -20.05
N GLY A 107 18.01 0.33 -18.96
CA GLY A 107 19.39 0.76 -18.69
C GLY A 107 20.39 -0.38 -18.57
N ALA A 108 20.00 -1.48 -17.93
CA ALA A 108 20.86 -2.66 -17.85
C ALA A 108 21.12 -3.28 -19.24
N ALA A 109 20.11 -3.28 -20.13
CA ALA A 109 20.25 -3.78 -21.51
C ALA A 109 21.13 -2.88 -22.37
N MET A 110 20.89 -1.56 -22.31
CA MET A 110 21.71 -0.55 -22.97
C MET A 110 23.19 -0.69 -22.60
N THR A 111 23.47 -0.87 -21.32
CA THR A 111 24.83 -1.02 -20.80
C THR A 111 25.45 -2.35 -21.22
N LEU A 112 24.70 -3.45 -21.17
CA LEU A 112 25.18 -4.78 -21.55
C LEU A 112 25.54 -4.85 -23.03
N VAL A 113 24.66 -4.34 -23.91
CA VAL A 113 24.91 -4.23 -25.36
C VAL A 113 26.14 -3.37 -25.63
N LEU A 114 26.23 -2.20 -24.99
CA LEU A 114 27.32 -1.26 -25.20
C LEU A 114 28.69 -1.82 -24.79
N ILE A 115 28.80 -2.40 -23.59
CA ILE A 115 30.05 -3.01 -23.12
C ILE A 115 30.44 -4.19 -24.01
N SER A 116 29.48 -5.06 -24.35
CA SER A 116 29.73 -6.20 -25.23
C SER A 116 30.26 -5.77 -26.59
N MET A 117 29.59 -4.80 -27.21
CA MET A 117 29.94 -4.23 -28.51
C MET A 117 31.36 -3.66 -28.50
N LEU A 118 31.70 -2.81 -27.52
CA LEU A 118 33.04 -2.20 -27.38
C LEU A 118 34.15 -3.21 -27.06
N GLN A 119 33.80 -4.36 -26.47
CA GLN A 119 34.73 -5.48 -26.28
C GLN A 119 34.81 -6.41 -27.51
N ASN A 120 34.15 -6.05 -28.62
CA ASN A 120 34.01 -6.87 -29.83
C ASN A 120 33.52 -8.30 -29.51
N LYS A 121 32.51 -8.38 -28.65
CA LYS A 121 31.76 -9.60 -28.31
C LYS A 121 30.32 -9.43 -28.81
N GLU A 122 29.82 -10.42 -29.52
CA GLU A 122 28.43 -10.46 -29.98
C GLU A 122 27.57 -11.14 -28.92
N LEU A 123 26.47 -10.49 -28.49
CA LEU A 123 25.53 -11.08 -27.54
C LEU A 123 24.63 -12.10 -28.26
N PRO A 124 24.29 -13.24 -27.63
CA PRO A 124 23.35 -14.18 -28.22
C PRO A 124 21.94 -13.55 -28.35
N ASN A 125 21.30 -13.71 -29.52
CA ASN A 125 19.98 -13.14 -29.82
C ASN A 125 18.83 -13.66 -28.92
N ASN A 126 19.06 -14.75 -28.20
CA ASN A 126 18.15 -15.39 -27.23
C ASN A 126 18.46 -14.99 -25.76
N VAL A 127 19.30 -13.97 -25.54
CA VAL A 127 19.61 -13.39 -24.23
C VAL A 127 19.03 -11.98 -24.14
N SER A 128 18.41 -11.65 -23.01
CA SER A 128 17.92 -10.31 -22.71
C SER A 128 17.98 -9.99 -21.21
N ILE A 129 17.86 -8.72 -20.86
CA ILE A 129 17.83 -8.21 -19.47
C ILE A 129 16.81 -7.07 -19.34
N THR A 130 16.20 -6.93 -18.16
CA THR A 130 15.52 -5.70 -17.75
C THR A 130 16.04 -5.21 -16.40
N GLY A 131 16.07 -3.89 -16.21
CA GLY A 131 16.62 -3.29 -15.01
C GLY A 131 17.00 -1.83 -15.25
N THR A 132 16.89 -1.00 -14.22
CA THR A 132 17.57 0.30 -14.23
C THR A 132 19.07 0.07 -14.08
N ILE A 133 19.88 1.05 -14.46
CA ILE A 133 21.33 1.01 -14.26
C ILE A 133 21.78 2.27 -13.53
N THR A 134 22.73 2.10 -12.63
CA THR A 134 23.38 3.17 -11.87
C THR A 134 24.84 3.30 -12.30
N VAL A 135 25.49 4.43 -11.98
CA VAL A 135 26.84 4.77 -12.48
C VAL A 135 27.93 3.79 -12.04
N ASP A 136 27.74 3.07 -10.92
CA ASP A 136 28.65 2.01 -10.46
C ASP A 136 28.39 0.64 -11.13
N GLY A 137 27.37 0.54 -11.99
CA GLY A 137 27.00 -0.69 -12.69
C GLY A 137 25.97 -1.56 -11.96
N SER A 138 25.44 -1.13 -10.82
CA SER A 138 24.37 -1.86 -10.11
C SER A 138 23.06 -1.84 -10.90
N VAL A 139 22.41 -3.00 -11.02
CA VAL A 139 21.14 -3.20 -11.70
C VAL A 139 19.99 -3.04 -10.70
N GLY A 140 19.08 -2.10 -10.96
CA GLY A 140 18.00 -1.74 -10.05
C GLY A 140 16.61 -2.22 -10.50
N ALA A 141 15.71 -2.32 -9.52
CA ALA A 141 14.33 -2.79 -9.68
C ALA A 141 13.52 -2.02 -10.75
N VAL A 142 12.56 -2.71 -11.37
CA VAL A 142 11.69 -2.17 -12.43
C VAL A 142 10.26 -2.70 -12.30
N GLY A 143 9.28 -1.94 -12.76
CA GLY A 143 7.90 -2.42 -12.86
C GLY A 143 7.72 -3.51 -13.92
N GLY A 144 6.73 -4.38 -13.69
CA GLY A 144 6.24 -5.35 -14.68
C GLY A 144 7.15 -6.56 -14.95
N VAL A 145 8.02 -6.95 -14.01
CA VAL A 145 9.04 -8.01 -14.21
C VAL A 145 8.42 -9.31 -14.74
N PHE A 146 7.36 -9.81 -14.10
CA PHE A 146 6.65 -11.01 -14.55
C PHE A 146 6.19 -10.92 -16.02
N LYS A 147 5.54 -9.81 -16.40
CA LYS A 147 5.00 -9.61 -17.75
C LYS A 147 6.10 -9.46 -18.81
N LYS A 148 7.20 -8.78 -18.46
CA LYS A 148 8.38 -8.68 -19.32
C LYS A 148 9.04 -10.05 -19.54
N ALA A 149 9.16 -10.87 -18.48
CA ALA A 149 9.69 -12.22 -18.58
C ALA A 149 8.76 -13.15 -19.40
N GLN A 150 7.45 -13.02 -19.24
CA GLN A 150 6.44 -13.74 -20.02
C GLN A 150 6.51 -13.39 -21.51
N GLU A 151 6.63 -12.10 -21.85
CA GLU A 151 6.78 -11.65 -23.23
C GLU A 151 8.14 -12.05 -23.82
N ALA A 152 9.21 -12.00 -23.02
CA ALA A 152 10.54 -12.50 -23.41
C ALA A 152 10.49 -13.98 -23.80
N ALA A 153 9.87 -14.83 -22.97
CA ALA A 153 9.64 -16.22 -23.31
C ALA A 153 8.79 -16.38 -24.58
N ARG A 154 7.72 -15.59 -24.73
CA ARG A 154 6.83 -15.61 -25.91
C ARG A 154 7.56 -15.29 -27.23
N VAL A 155 8.59 -14.44 -27.19
CA VAL A 155 9.38 -14.06 -28.38
C VAL A 155 10.69 -14.84 -28.55
N GLY A 156 10.89 -15.91 -27.77
CA GLY A 156 12.02 -16.84 -27.92
C GLY A 156 13.32 -16.39 -27.23
N ILE A 157 13.22 -15.70 -26.10
CA ILE A 157 14.37 -15.50 -25.20
C ILE A 157 14.52 -16.73 -24.30
N ASP A 158 15.70 -17.35 -24.36
CA ASP A 158 16.05 -18.53 -23.56
C ASP A 158 16.65 -18.14 -22.20
N LEU A 159 17.33 -16.99 -22.12
CA LEU A 159 17.88 -16.41 -20.89
C LEU A 159 17.39 -14.97 -20.69
N PHE A 160 16.56 -14.75 -19.68
CA PHE A 160 16.06 -13.43 -19.30
C PHE A 160 16.55 -13.02 -17.90
N MET A 161 17.41 -12.00 -17.85
CA MET A 161 17.98 -11.49 -16.61
C MET A 161 17.10 -10.40 -15.99
N ILE A 162 16.90 -10.48 -14.68
CA ILE A 162 16.07 -9.54 -13.89
C ILE A 162 16.89 -8.96 -12.74
N PRO A 163 16.51 -7.80 -12.14
CA PRO A 163 17.22 -7.24 -11.00
C PRO A 163 17.21 -8.19 -9.79
N GLN A 164 18.24 -8.11 -8.95
CA GLN A 164 18.25 -8.83 -7.67
C GLN A 164 17.08 -8.39 -6.77
N GLY A 165 16.48 -9.37 -6.08
CA GLY A 165 15.30 -9.18 -5.23
C GLY A 165 13.97 -9.24 -5.98
N GLU A 166 13.96 -9.50 -7.29
CA GLU A 166 12.75 -9.62 -8.12
C GLU A 166 12.35 -11.06 -8.48
N ALA A 167 13.05 -12.10 -7.99
CA ALA A 167 12.59 -13.49 -8.15
C ALA A 167 11.20 -13.73 -7.53
N LYS A 168 10.93 -13.21 -6.32
CA LYS A 168 9.58 -13.29 -5.74
C LYS A 168 8.66 -12.29 -6.43
N GLN A 169 7.68 -12.80 -7.17
CA GLN A 169 6.62 -12.01 -7.80
C GLN A 169 5.27 -12.37 -7.19
N ILE A 170 4.35 -11.39 -7.19
CA ILE A 170 2.94 -11.62 -6.87
C ILE A 170 2.15 -11.45 -8.17
N VAL A 171 1.38 -12.47 -8.54
CA VAL A 171 0.76 -12.61 -9.85
C VAL A 171 -0.71 -12.98 -9.70
N LYS A 172 -1.55 -12.52 -10.64
CA LYS A 172 -2.95 -12.92 -10.73
C LYS A 172 -3.08 -14.07 -11.73
N LEU A 173 -3.29 -15.28 -11.22
CA LEU A 173 -3.57 -16.49 -11.98
C LEU A 173 -5.09 -16.73 -12.02
N PRO A 174 -5.61 -17.63 -12.89
CA PRO A 174 -7.05 -17.92 -12.96
C PRO A 174 -7.67 -18.37 -11.62
N GLU A 175 -6.86 -19.03 -10.78
CA GLU A 175 -7.19 -19.54 -9.45
C GLU A 175 -7.14 -18.49 -8.32
N GLY A 176 -6.42 -17.38 -8.49
CA GLY A 176 -6.30 -16.33 -7.47
C GLY A 176 -5.05 -15.45 -7.62
N VAL A 177 -4.77 -14.59 -6.62
CA VAL A 177 -3.48 -13.90 -6.52
C VAL A 177 -2.53 -14.71 -5.67
N GLU A 178 -1.45 -15.17 -6.29
CA GLU A 178 -0.46 -16.06 -5.69
C GLU A 178 0.92 -15.41 -5.68
N SER A 179 1.78 -15.85 -4.75
CA SER A 179 3.19 -15.50 -4.79
C SER A 179 3.99 -16.65 -5.37
N ILE A 180 4.79 -16.36 -6.39
CA ILE A 180 5.62 -17.32 -7.11
C ILE A 180 7.10 -16.95 -7.03
N ASN A 181 7.96 -17.96 -7.15
CA ASN A 181 9.34 -17.77 -7.59
C ASN A 181 9.33 -17.72 -9.13
N LEU A 182 9.72 -16.57 -9.71
CA LEU A 182 9.70 -16.34 -11.15
C LEU A 182 10.74 -17.20 -11.91
N PRO A 183 12.02 -17.34 -11.49
CA PRO A 183 12.94 -18.34 -12.02
C PRO A 183 12.33 -19.74 -12.16
N ASP A 184 11.78 -20.31 -11.09
CA ASP A 184 11.18 -21.65 -11.08
C ASP A 184 9.94 -21.72 -11.98
N TYR A 185 9.07 -20.71 -11.88
CA TYR A 185 7.82 -20.62 -12.65
C TYR A 185 8.11 -20.51 -14.15
N ALA A 186 9.01 -19.62 -14.55
CA ALA A 186 9.39 -19.42 -15.95
C ALA A 186 10.02 -20.69 -16.52
N LYS A 187 10.90 -21.36 -15.77
CA LYS A 187 11.51 -22.61 -16.24
C LYS A 187 10.48 -23.73 -16.42
N ARG A 188 9.51 -23.82 -15.50
CA ARG A 188 8.47 -24.87 -15.48
C ARG A 188 7.35 -24.65 -16.48
N GLU A 189 6.87 -23.42 -16.64
CA GLU A 189 5.70 -23.07 -17.46
C GLU A 189 6.07 -22.58 -18.87
N TRP A 190 7.24 -21.95 -19.04
CA TRP A 190 7.67 -21.32 -20.29
C TRP A 190 8.94 -21.93 -20.90
N GLY A 191 9.73 -22.67 -20.13
CA GLY A 191 11.01 -23.26 -20.55
C GLY A 191 12.22 -22.29 -20.50
N THR A 192 11.95 -20.98 -20.51
CA THR A 192 12.93 -19.90 -20.37
C THR A 192 13.64 -19.94 -19.02
N THR A 193 14.96 -19.80 -19.03
CA THR A 193 15.78 -19.56 -17.85
C THR A 193 15.66 -18.09 -17.45
N VAL A 194 15.09 -17.80 -16.27
CA VAL A 194 15.10 -16.46 -15.67
C VAL A 194 16.07 -16.45 -14.49
N VAL A 195 16.93 -15.44 -14.39
CA VAL A 195 17.87 -15.30 -13.26
C VAL A 195 18.04 -13.86 -12.78
N GLU A 196 18.33 -13.72 -11.50
CA GLU A 196 18.60 -12.44 -10.84
C GLU A 196 20.06 -12.00 -11.07
N VAL A 197 20.26 -10.69 -11.29
CA VAL A 197 21.57 -10.06 -11.38
C VAL A 197 21.66 -8.80 -10.49
N PRO A 198 22.70 -8.69 -9.63
CA PRO A 198 22.93 -7.48 -8.83
C PRO A 198 23.50 -6.31 -9.64
N ASN A 199 24.32 -6.64 -10.64
CA ASN A 199 25.17 -5.69 -11.36
C ASN A 199 25.51 -6.19 -12.77
N ILE A 200 26.07 -5.28 -13.57
CA ILE A 200 26.38 -5.53 -14.97
C ILE A 200 27.50 -6.58 -15.17
N ASP A 201 28.44 -6.74 -14.22
CA ASP A 201 29.43 -7.82 -14.23
C ASP A 201 28.80 -9.21 -14.19
N THR A 202 27.80 -9.39 -13.32
CA THR A 202 27.06 -10.65 -13.23
C THR A 202 26.23 -10.89 -14.49
N ALA A 203 25.63 -9.84 -15.06
CA ALA A 203 24.92 -9.93 -16.33
C ALA A 203 25.83 -10.30 -17.50
N LEU A 204 27.02 -9.70 -17.60
CA LEU A 204 28.05 -10.06 -18.59
C LEU A 204 28.49 -11.51 -18.42
N LYS A 205 28.70 -11.98 -17.18
CA LYS A 205 29.05 -13.38 -16.90
C LYS A 205 27.97 -14.35 -17.41
N TYR A 206 26.69 -14.09 -17.13
CA TYR A 206 25.61 -14.96 -17.57
C TYR A 206 25.37 -14.90 -19.09
N ALA A 207 25.46 -13.72 -19.70
CA ALA A 207 25.24 -13.53 -21.14
C ALA A 207 26.18 -14.34 -22.05
N PHE A 208 27.35 -14.73 -21.55
CA PHE A 208 28.33 -15.60 -22.24
C PHE A 208 28.49 -16.99 -21.62
N SER A 209 27.61 -17.38 -20.70
CA SER A 209 27.61 -18.71 -20.09
C SER A 209 26.70 -19.68 -20.85
N ASP A 210 26.92 -20.98 -20.68
CA ASP A 210 26.02 -22.01 -21.19
C ASP A 210 24.71 -21.99 -20.38
N ILE A 211 23.58 -21.72 -21.03
CA ILE A 211 22.27 -21.52 -20.41
C ILE A 211 21.81 -22.78 -19.64
N GLU A 212 22.23 -23.99 -20.08
CA GLU A 212 21.94 -25.23 -19.36
C GLU A 212 22.76 -25.40 -18.06
N SER A 213 23.87 -24.67 -17.93
CA SER A 213 24.73 -24.67 -16.74
C SER A 213 24.34 -23.64 -15.68
N ILE A 214 23.39 -22.76 -16.00
CA ILE A 214 22.88 -21.74 -15.07
C ILE A 214 21.90 -22.40 -14.10
N ASP A 215 22.25 -22.43 -12.81
CA ASP A 215 21.35 -22.94 -11.78
C ASP A 215 20.22 -21.95 -11.52
N VAL A 216 19.00 -22.36 -11.87
CA VAL A 216 17.76 -21.61 -11.56
C VAL A 216 17.23 -21.94 -10.17
N ASN A 217 17.55 -23.12 -9.62
CA ASN A 217 16.99 -23.62 -8.36
C ASN A 217 17.78 -23.11 -7.15
N THR A 218 17.94 -21.79 -7.06
CA THR A 218 18.17 -21.19 -5.75
C THR A 218 16.81 -21.01 -5.09
N GLU A 219 16.55 -21.75 -4.00
CA GLU A 219 15.47 -21.40 -3.06
C GLU A 219 15.79 -20.05 -2.42
N THR A 220 15.55 -18.97 -3.16
CA THR A 220 15.70 -17.59 -2.68
C THR A 220 14.52 -17.25 -1.78
N VAL A 221 14.62 -17.75 -0.54
CA VAL A 221 14.20 -16.96 0.62
C VAL A 221 14.66 -15.53 0.38
N PHE A 222 13.82 -14.53 0.69
CA PHE A 222 14.22 -13.13 0.62
C PHE A 222 15.53 -12.93 1.39
N THR A 223 16.64 -12.82 0.66
CA THR A 223 17.95 -12.48 1.20
C THR A 223 18.06 -10.97 1.15
N PRO A 224 18.05 -10.28 2.30
CA PRO A 224 18.27 -8.84 2.33
C PRO A 224 19.68 -8.56 1.82
N ASP A 225 19.83 -7.56 0.94
CA ASP A 225 21.14 -7.16 0.42
C ASP A 225 22.12 -6.83 1.55
N PHE A 226 21.60 -6.26 2.65
CA PHE A 226 22.33 -5.97 3.88
C PHE A 226 21.57 -6.44 5.12
N VAL A 227 22.24 -7.20 5.99
CA VAL A 227 21.75 -7.62 7.32
C VAL A 227 22.70 -7.04 8.38
N PRO A 228 22.22 -6.14 9.27
CA PRO A 228 23.05 -5.59 10.34
C PRO A 228 23.20 -6.58 11.51
N ASP A 229 24.36 -6.60 12.17
CA ASP A 229 24.48 -7.31 13.46
C ASP A 229 23.53 -6.72 14.50
N SER A 230 22.97 -7.59 15.35
CA SER A 230 22.10 -7.20 16.47
C SER A 230 22.71 -6.13 17.37
N ILE A 231 21.89 -5.17 17.80
CA ILE A 231 22.27 -4.16 18.81
C ILE A 231 21.80 -4.57 20.22
N ILE A 232 22.44 -4.00 21.25
CA ILE A 232 22.07 -4.25 22.64
C ILE A 232 20.70 -3.63 22.93
N PHE A 233 19.72 -4.48 23.23
CA PHE A 233 18.36 -4.09 23.60
C PHE A 233 18.33 -3.22 24.88
N PRO A 234 17.89 -1.95 24.80
CA PRO A 234 17.74 -1.09 25.98
C PRO A 234 16.41 -1.38 26.68
N ARG A 235 16.45 -1.78 27.96
CA ARG A 235 15.23 -2.21 28.69
C ARG A 235 14.13 -1.15 28.76
N HIS A 236 14.48 0.13 28.78
CA HIS A 236 13.49 1.22 28.80
C HIS A 236 12.71 1.35 27.48
N LEU A 237 13.13 0.66 26.42
CA LEU A 237 12.41 0.56 25.14
C LEU A 237 11.47 -0.66 25.05
N GLU A 238 11.23 -1.41 26.13
CA GLU A 238 10.20 -2.47 26.18
C GLU A 238 8.81 -2.00 25.66
N PRO A 239 8.33 -0.77 25.91
CA PRO A 239 7.09 -0.28 25.29
C PRO A 239 7.18 -0.11 23.76
N MET A 240 8.36 0.22 23.23
CA MET A 240 8.61 0.30 21.79
C MET A 240 8.63 -1.09 21.16
N ASP A 241 9.23 -2.06 21.83
CA ASP A 241 9.29 -3.45 21.37
C ASP A 241 7.88 -4.07 21.29
N GLY A 242 7.09 -3.92 22.36
CA GLY A 242 5.68 -4.34 22.37
C GLY A 242 4.87 -3.70 21.24
N MET A 243 5.07 -2.40 20.98
CA MET A 243 4.44 -1.72 19.86
C MET A 243 4.93 -2.26 18.50
N THR A 244 6.23 -2.49 18.34
CA THR A 244 6.82 -2.97 17.08
C THR A 244 6.29 -4.36 16.72
N ASN A 245 6.20 -5.27 17.70
CA ASN A 245 5.59 -6.59 17.54
C ASN A 245 4.11 -6.53 17.10
N ASP A 246 3.33 -5.62 17.70
CA ASP A 246 1.93 -5.41 17.34
C ASP A 246 1.79 -4.77 15.94
N TYR A 247 2.70 -3.86 15.57
CA TYR A 247 2.79 -3.30 14.22
C TYR A 247 3.11 -4.38 13.17
N LEU A 248 4.06 -5.27 13.44
CA LEU A 248 4.39 -6.41 12.57
C LEU A 248 3.18 -7.33 12.39
N SER A 249 2.47 -7.63 13.49
CA SER A 249 1.26 -8.45 13.49
C SER A 249 0.13 -7.81 12.69
N ARG A 250 -0.11 -6.50 12.85
CA ARG A 250 -1.10 -5.73 12.08
C ARG A 250 -0.74 -5.65 10.60
N ALA A 251 0.54 -5.44 10.27
CA ALA A 251 1.02 -5.38 8.89
C ALA A 251 0.87 -6.73 8.19
N GLU A 252 1.20 -7.84 8.85
CA GLU A 252 1.00 -9.20 8.32
C GLU A 252 -0.47 -9.49 8.02
N VAL A 253 -1.38 -9.22 8.96
CA VAL A 253 -2.82 -9.35 8.73
C VAL A 253 -3.29 -8.46 7.57
N ARG A 254 -2.79 -7.22 7.47
CA ARG A 254 -3.19 -6.27 6.40
C ARG A 254 -2.67 -6.68 5.02
N VAL A 255 -1.47 -7.26 4.93
CA VAL A 255 -0.93 -7.82 3.68
C VAL A 255 -1.75 -9.03 3.22
N GLU A 256 -2.13 -9.91 4.13
CA GLU A 256 -3.03 -11.03 3.80
C GLU A 256 -4.44 -10.54 3.41
N GLU A 257 -5.02 -9.57 4.13
CA GLU A 257 -6.29 -8.93 3.73
C GLU A 257 -6.19 -8.38 2.29
N ALA A 258 -5.12 -7.64 1.98
CA ALA A 258 -4.88 -7.07 0.66
C ALA A 258 -4.76 -8.13 -0.45
N ARG A 259 -4.04 -9.24 -0.20
CA ARG A 259 -3.91 -10.37 -1.15
C ARG A 259 -5.26 -11.04 -1.41
N ASN A 260 -6.07 -11.23 -0.37
CA ASN A 260 -7.41 -11.81 -0.49
C ASN A 260 -8.37 -10.87 -1.26
N SER A 261 -8.37 -9.57 -0.94
CA SER A 261 -9.18 -8.57 -1.65
C SER A 261 -8.80 -8.46 -3.13
N LEU A 262 -7.50 -8.42 -3.45
CA LEU A 262 -7.01 -8.36 -4.83
C LEU A 262 -7.28 -9.67 -5.61
N SER A 263 -7.32 -10.82 -4.94
CA SER A 263 -7.79 -12.10 -5.52
C SER A 263 -9.27 -12.06 -5.89
N GLY A 264 -10.11 -11.57 -4.99
CA GLY A 264 -11.57 -11.52 -5.17
C GLY A 264 -12.09 -10.29 -5.93
N THR A 265 -11.21 -9.41 -6.40
CA THR A 265 -11.60 -8.10 -6.90
C THR A 265 -12.39 -8.13 -8.21
N LEU A 266 -13.25 -7.13 -8.38
CA LEU A 266 -13.95 -6.81 -9.63
C LEU A 266 -13.22 -5.73 -10.46
N LEU A 267 -11.98 -5.36 -10.10
CA LEU A 267 -11.13 -4.54 -10.96
C LEU A 267 -10.99 -5.19 -12.33
N ASN A 268 -11.27 -4.40 -13.38
CA ASN A 268 -11.16 -4.79 -14.78
C ASN A 268 -10.09 -3.98 -15.53
N ASP A 269 -9.46 -3.00 -14.88
CA ASP A 269 -8.34 -2.25 -15.46
C ASP A 269 -7.02 -3.02 -15.26
N PRO A 270 -6.37 -3.45 -16.36
CA PRO A 270 -5.05 -4.04 -16.37
C PRO A 270 -3.97 -3.33 -15.54
N SER A 271 -3.84 -2.01 -15.71
CA SER A 271 -2.69 -1.27 -15.18
C SER A 271 -2.88 -0.95 -13.71
N LEU A 272 -4.12 -0.72 -13.29
CA LEU A 272 -4.45 -0.66 -11.88
C LEU A 272 -4.21 -2.01 -11.18
N ILE A 273 -4.55 -3.15 -11.80
CA ILE A 273 -4.22 -4.48 -11.25
C ILE A 273 -2.69 -4.64 -11.10
N ASP A 274 -1.90 -4.28 -12.11
CA ASP A 274 -0.42 -4.35 -12.03
C ASP A 274 0.15 -3.43 -10.95
N ALA A 275 -0.36 -2.21 -10.83
CA ALA A 275 0.03 -1.29 -9.77
C ALA A 275 -0.27 -1.88 -8.38
N MET A 276 -1.44 -2.51 -8.21
CA MET A 276 -1.81 -3.16 -6.95
C MET A 276 -0.97 -4.41 -6.66
N LEU A 277 -0.66 -5.24 -7.66
CA LEU A 277 0.25 -6.39 -7.51
C LEU A 277 1.67 -5.95 -7.14
N SER A 278 2.16 -4.89 -7.78
CA SER A 278 3.48 -4.28 -7.50
C SER A 278 3.56 -3.74 -6.06
N LEU A 279 2.56 -2.95 -5.64
CA LEU A 279 2.46 -2.43 -4.27
C LEU A 279 2.33 -3.55 -3.23
N LEU A 280 1.60 -4.62 -3.54
CA LEU A 280 1.49 -5.79 -2.66
C LEU A 280 2.82 -6.55 -2.56
N ASN A 281 3.55 -6.72 -3.68
CA ASN A 281 4.88 -7.34 -3.66
C ASN A 281 5.87 -6.48 -2.86
N GLN A 282 5.85 -5.16 -3.06
CA GLN A 282 6.62 -4.24 -2.24
C GLN A 282 6.24 -4.35 -0.75
N SER A 283 4.95 -4.47 -0.42
CA SER A 283 4.48 -4.64 0.97
C SER A 283 5.02 -5.92 1.60
N ASP A 284 5.02 -7.04 0.86
CA ASP A 284 5.58 -8.33 1.28
C ASP A 284 7.10 -8.23 1.55
N LYS A 285 7.87 -7.63 0.63
CA LYS A 285 9.33 -7.39 0.81
C LYS A 285 9.61 -6.47 2.00
N THR A 286 8.83 -5.39 2.13
CA THR A 286 8.94 -4.41 3.23
C THR A 286 8.63 -5.05 4.59
N LEU A 287 7.62 -5.93 4.67
CA LEU A 287 7.30 -6.67 5.89
C LEU A 287 8.38 -7.68 6.27
N ALA A 288 8.99 -8.37 5.29
CA ALA A 288 10.12 -9.26 5.55
C ALA A 288 11.33 -8.50 6.14
N GLN A 289 11.66 -7.33 5.58
CA GLN A 289 12.69 -6.43 6.13
C GLN A 289 12.35 -5.93 7.55
N ALA A 290 11.07 -5.64 7.81
CA ALA A 290 10.60 -5.23 9.14
C ALA A 290 10.84 -6.33 10.20
N LYS A 291 10.51 -7.60 9.88
CA LYS A 291 10.73 -8.75 10.77
C LYS A 291 12.22 -8.97 11.04
N LEU A 292 13.06 -8.96 10.01
CA LEU A 292 14.52 -9.06 10.13
C LEU A 292 15.09 -8.01 11.10
N LEU A 293 14.73 -6.74 10.91
CA LEU A 293 15.26 -5.64 11.72
C LEU A 293 14.79 -5.72 13.17
N HIS A 294 13.60 -6.27 13.42
CA HIS A 294 13.09 -6.54 14.77
C HIS A 294 13.92 -7.62 15.48
N ASP A 295 14.22 -8.73 14.80
CA ASP A 295 15.10 -9.80 15.32
C ASP A 295 16.52 -9.27 15.66
N GLN A 296 16.98 -8.22 14.97
CA GLN A 296 18.26 -7.54 15.23
C GLN A 296 18.15 -6.36 16.24
N ASN A 297 17.03 -6.21 16.94
CA ASN A 297 16.73 -5.14 17.92
C ASN A 297 16.64 -3.70 17.35
N TYR A 298 16.57 -3.51 16.03
CA TYR A 298 16.40 -2.19 15.40
C TYR A 298 14.93 -1.74 15.39
N LEU A 299 14.36 -1.57 16.60
CA LEU A 299 12.92 -1.42 16.85
C LEU A 299 12.24 -0.32 16.00
N TYR A 300 12.84 0.87 15.89
CA TYR A 300 12.25 1.95 15.10
C TYR A 300 12.32 1.70 13.60
N SER A 301 13.42 1.15 13.09
CA SER A 301 13.52 0.76 11.67
C SER A 301 12.48 -0.31 11.35
N ALA A 302 12.37 -1.35 12.18
CA ALA A 302 11.36 -2.39 12.06
C ALA A 302 9.93 -1.83 12.06
N ALA A 303 9.58 -0.98 13.04
CA ALA A 303 8.26 -0.34 13.11
C ALA A 303 7.98 0.55 11.89
N ASN A 304 8.99 1.25 11.36
CA ASN A 304 8.86 2.08 10.16
C ASN A 304 8.62 1.24 8.90
N TYR A 305 9.36 0.14 8.70
CA TYR A 305 9.11 -0.78 7.58
C TYR A 305 7.74 -1.46 7.72
N ALA A 306 7.33 -1.90 8.92
CA ALA A 306 6.00 -2.45 9.16
C ALA A 306 4.88 -1.43 8.87
N PHE A 307 5.07 -0.16 9.25
CA PHE A 307 4.17 0.94 8.93
C PHE A 307 4.02 1.13 7.41
N LEU A 308 5.14 1.17 6.66
CA LEU A 308 5.11 1.33 5.19
C LEU A 308 4.42 0.14 4.50
N ALA A 309 4.71 -1.09 4.92
CA ALA A 309 4.03 -2.29 4.42
C ALA A 309 2.51 -2.23 4.68
N MET A 310 2.10 -1.79 5.87
CA MET A 310 0.70 -1.65 6.23
C MET A 310 -0.02 -0.55 5.44
N VAL A 311 0.63 0.59 5.14
CA VAL A 311 0.06 1.67 4.31
C VAL A 311 -0.18 1.17 2.89
N ASN A 312 0.84 0.60 2.24
CA ASN A 312 0.73 0.09 0.87
C ASN A 312 -0.30 -1.04 0.75
N ALA A 313 -0.32 -1.99 1.69
CA ALA A 313 -1.32 -3.04 1.73
C ALA A 313 -2.75 -2.51 1.99
N SER A 314 -2.91 -1.45 2.79
CA SER A 314 -4.23 -0.83 3.01
C SER A 314 -4.76 -0.16 1.74
N LEU A 315 -3.89 0.50 0.97
CA LEU A 315 -4.24 1.05 -0.34
C LEU A 315 -4.69 -0.05 -1.31
N VAL A 316 -3.91 -1.15 -1.41
CA VAL A 316 -4.25 -2.30 -2.25
C VAL A 316 -5.59 -2.91 -1.87
N ARG A 317 -5.81 -3.17 -0.58
CA ARG A 317 -7.07 -3.73 -0.07
C ARG A 317 -8.26 -2.84 -0.42
N ASP A 318 -8.15 -1.54 -0.12
CA ASP A 318 -9.30 -0.64 -0.20
C ASP A 318 -9.70 -0.31 -1.65
N ILE A 319 -8.73 -0.20 -2.57
CA ILE A 319 -9.01 -0.12 -4.01
C ILE A 319 -9.61 -1.44 -4.54
N SER A 320 -9.09 -2.59 -4.08
CA SER A 320 -9.57 -3.91 -4.52
C SER A 320 -10.99 -4.23 -4.05
N ASP A 321 -11.32 -3.85 -2.81
CA ASP A 321 -12.65 -4.00 -2.20
C ASP A 321 -13.67 -3.01 -2.75
N ASN A 322 -13.23 -1.77 -3.07
CA ASN A 322 -14.11 -0.71 -3.51
C ASN A 322 -13.47 0.21 -4.58
N PRO A 323 -13.43 -0.24 -5.86
CA PRO A 323 -12.89 0.55 -6.96
C PRO A 323 -13.54 1.94 -7.15
N SER A 324 -14.79 2.12 -6.69
CA SER A 324 -15.46 3.43 -6.74
C SER A 324 -14.78 4.51 -5.90
N LEU A 325 -13.75 4.19 -5.11
CA LEU A 325 -12.90 5.18 -4.44
C LEU A 325 -12.09 6.05 -5.42
N LEU A 326 -11.83 5.56 -6.64
CA LEU A 326 -11.13 6.30 -7.68
C LEU A 326 -12.07 7.22 -8.49
N GLU A 327 -13.39 7.05 -8.37
CA GLU A 327 -14.38 7.84 -9.11
C GLU A 327 -14.52 9.28 -8.58
N PRO A 328 -14.53 10.32 -9.44
CA PRO A 328 -14.80 11.69 -9.03
C PRO A 328 -16.15 11.85 -8.32
N GLY A 329 -16.13 12.37 -7.08
CA GLY A 329 -17.33 12.53 -6.26
C GLY A 329 -17.77 11.26 -5.52
N SER A 330 -16.88 10.28 -5.37
CA SER A 330 -17.13 9.05 -4.61
C SER A 330 -17.67 9.29 -3.20
N THR A 331 -18.87 8.79 -2.92
CA THR A 331 -19.45 8.82 -1.56
C THR A 331 -18.67 7.95 -0.57
N ALA A 332 -17.91 6.95 -1.06
CA ALA A 332 -17.04 6.15 -0.21
C ALA A 332 -15.79 6.94 0.23
N TRP A 333 -15.24 7.76 -0.66
CA TRP A 333 -14.16 8.71 -0.34
C TRP A 333 -14.61 9.75 0.69
N ASP A 334 -15.77 10.38 0.49
CA ASP A 334 -16.38 11.31 1.47
C ASP A 334 -16.55 10.67 2.86
N LEU A 335 -16.98 9.41 2.90
CA LEU A 335 -17.15 8.65 4.14
C LEU A 335 -15.81 8.32 4.82
N LYS A 336 -14.77 7.98 4.03
CA LYS A 336 -13.39 7.81 4.51
C LYS A 336 -12.88 9.09 5.17
N LEU A 337 -12.92 10.23 4.47
CA LEU A 337 -12.50 11.54 4.98
C LEU A 337 -13.26 11.93 6.25
N MET A 338 -14.60 11.80 6.26
CA MET A 338 -15.42 12.09 7.43
C MET A 338 -15.05 11.20 8.63
N THR A 339 -14.75 9.92 8.39
CA THR A 339 -14.39 8.97 9.45
C THR A 339 -13.02 9.27 10.03
N LEU A 340 -12.03 9.56 9.18
CA LEU A 340 -10.70 10.00 9.60
C LEU A 340 -10.77 11.30 10.41
N ARG A 341 -11.48 12.32 9.89
CA ARG A 341 -11.74 13.58 10.61
C ARG A 341 -12.38 13.35 11.98
N LYS A 342 -13.30 12.39 12.11
CA LYS A 342 -13.95 12.05 13.40
C LYS A 342 -12.95 11.40 14.38
N ARG A 343 -12.14 10.45 13.93
CA ARG A 343 -11.08 9.80 14.75
C ARG A 343 -10.06 10.83 15.23
N LEU A 344 -9.57 11.67 14.31
CA LEU A 344 -8.63 12.75 14.58
C LEU A 344 -9.16 13.72 15.63
N ASN A 345 -10.41 14.20 15.50
CA ASN A 345 -11.03 15.11 16.47
C ASN A 345 -11.34 14.45 17.83
N ALA A 346 -11.49 13.12 17.90
CA ALA A 346 -11.59 12.43 19.18
C ALA A 346 -10.24 12.47 19.90
N LEU A 347 -9.19 11.92 19.26
CA LEU A 347 -7.84 11.83 19.82
C LEU A 347 -7.25 13.22 20.15
N LYS A 348 -7.55 14.24 19.36
CA LYS A 348 -7.17 15.64 19.61
C LYS A 348 -7.71 16.20 20.92
N ARG A 349 -8.90 15.77 21.36
CA ARG A 349 -9.44 16.15 22.68
C ARG A 349 -8.72 15.40 23.79
N ASP A 350 -8.50 14.10 23.60
CA ASP A 350 -7.88 13.23 24.62
C ASP A 350 -6.41 13.60 24.90
N LEU A 351 -5.70 14.16 23.90
CA LEU A 351 -4.33 14.69 24.02
C LEU A 351 -4.24 16.11 24.62
N ASN A 352 -5.36 16.82 24.79
CA ASN A 352 -5.38 18.18 25.36
C ASN A 352 -5.43 18.20 26.90
N ASN A 353 -5.68 17.06 27.56
CA ASN A 353 -6.06 17.04 28.98
C ASN A 353 -4.91 17.41 29.94
N PHE A 354 -3.72 16.79 29.78
CA PHE A 354 -2.55 17.00 30.64
C PHE A 354 -1.27 16.61 29.92
N VAL A 355 -0.12 16.97 30.49
CA VAL A 355 1.22 16.48 30.11
C VAL A 355 1.62 15.36 31.07
N PRO A 356 1.79 14.11 30.60
CA PRO A 356 2.27 12.98 31.39
C PRO A 356 3.80 12.99 31.42
N LEU A 357 4.41 13.22 32.59
CA LEU A 357 5.86 13.41 32.69
C LEU A 357 6.63 12.09 32.54
N ASP A 358 6.10 10.99 33.08
CA ASP A 358 6.76 9.67 33.01
C ASP A 358 6.81 9.12 31.57
N TYR A 359 5.94 9.63 30.69
CA TYR A 359 5.82 9.24 29.28
C TYR A 359 5.84 10.46 28.34
N LEU A 360 6.61 11.49 28.70
CA LEU A 360 6.63 12.78 27.99
C LEU A 360 6.91 12.63 26.50
N GLU A 361 7.96 11.88 26.13
CA GLU A 361 8.36 11.63 24.75
C GLU A 361 7.27 10.91 23.93
N TRP A 362 6.52 9.99 24.55
CA TRP A 362 5.39 9.30 23.91
C TRP A 362 4.22 10.25 23.67
N HIS A 363 3.94 11.14 24.62
CA HIS A 363 2.89 12.16 24.48
C HIS A 363 3.23 13.22 23.42
N VAL A 364 4.51 13.57 23.31
CA VAL A 364 5.03 14.43 22.25
C VAL A 364 4.80 13.78 20.88
N ALA A 365 5.27 12.55 20.68
CA ALA A 365 5.09 11.84 19.41
C ALA A 365 3.61 11.62 19.06
N ALA A 366 2.75 11.33 20.03
CA ALA A 366 1.30 11.22 19.81
C ALA A 366 0.72 12.52 19.22
N LYS A 367 1.18 13.68 19.70
CA LYS A 367 0.76 14.99 19.20
C LYS A 367 1.35 15.32 17.84
N GLU A 368 2.63 15.02 17.58
CA GLU A 368 3.27 15.18 16.28
C GLU A 368 2.51 14.40 15.20
N ARG A 369 2.33 13.07 15.37
CA ARG A 369 1.65 12.24 14.38
C ARG A 369 0.21 12.67 14.14
N LEU A 370 -0.49 13.13 15.20
CA LEU A 370 -1.82 13.70 15.06
C LEU A 370 -1.84 14.99 14.22
N VAL A 371 -0.85 15.89 14.38
CA VAL A 371 -0.73 17.11 13.56
C VAL A 371 -0.37 16.76 12.12
N TRP A 372 0.54 15.79 11.90
CA TRP A 372 0.93 15.35 10.56
C TRP A 372 -0.24 14.72 9.80
N ALA A 373 -1.09 13.95 10.49
CA ALA A 373 -2.34 13.44 9.94
C ALA A 373 -3.34 14.56 9.58
N GLU A 374 -3.39 15.62 10.41
CA GLU A 374 -4.30 16.76 10.18
C GLU A 374 -3.86 17.62 8.99
N GLU A 375 -2.55 17.83 8.80
CA GLU A 375 -2.02 18.54 7.64
C GLU A 375 -2.36 17.79 6.33
N LYS A 376 -2.18 16.47 6.29
CA LYS A 376 -2.58 15.63 5.15
C LYS A 376 -4.10 15.69 4.92
N LEU A 377 -4.91 15.51 5.97
CA LEU A 377 -6.37 15.59 5.87
C LEU A 377 -6.84 16.95 5.33
N GLU A 378 -6.27 18.06 5.81
CA GLU A 378 -6.59 19.40 5.30
C GLU A 378 -6.23 19.57 3.80
N LYS A 379 -5.12 18.96 3.34
CA LYS A 379 -4.74 18.99 1.91
C LYS A 379 -5.74 18.21 1.06
N LEU A 380 -6.11 17.00 1.49
CA LEU A 380 -7.10 16.14 0.81
C LEU A 380 -8.47 16.81 0.71
N GLU A 381 -8.93 17.44 1.79
CA GLU A 381 -10.21 18.15 1.82
C GLU A 381 -10.20 19.37 0.88
N LYS A 382 -9.09 20.13 0.83
CA LYS A 382 -8.92 21.26 -0.12
C LYS A 382 -8.82 20.77 -1.58
N ALA A 383 -8.21 19.61 -1.84
CA ALA A 383 -8.17 19.01 -3.17
C ALA A 383 -9.59 18.64 -3.65
N SER A 384 -10.41 18.06 -2.76
CA SER A 384 -11.80 17.69 -3.08
C SER A 384 -12.70 18.89 -3.47
N ASP A 385 -12.45 20.07 -2.90
CA ASP A 385 -13.17 21.31 -3.26
C ASP A 385 -12.77 21.86 -4.66
N ASN A 386 -11.58 21.51 -5.17
CA ASN A 386 -10.99 22.06 -6.40
C ASN A 386 -11.11 21.16 -7.64
N LEU A 387 -11.45 19.87 -7.47
CA LEU A 387 -11.47 18.83 -8.52
C LEU A 387 -12.54 19.01 -9.63
N VAL A 388 -13.16 20.20 -9.72
CA VAL A 388 -14.32 20.50 -10.59
C VAL A 388 -13.90 21.11 -11.95
N ILE A 389 -12.61 21.36 -12.19
CA ILE A 389 -12.15 22.15 -13.36
C ILE A 389 -11.05 21.42 -14.16
N THR A 390 -11.45 20.87 -15.31
CA THR A 390 -10.63 20.49 -16.49
C THR A 390 -9.28 19.82 -16.23
N VAL A 391 -9.29 18.50 -16.06
CA VAL A 391 -8.12 17.60 -16.10
C VAL A 391 -8.53 16.36 -16.92
N GLY A 392 -7.60 15.72 -17.65
CA GLY A 392 -7.90 14.51 -18.45
C GLY A 392 -8.24 13.29 -17.58
N VAL A 393 -8.90 12.27 -18.14
CA VAL A 393 -9.36 11.10 -17.34
C VAL A 393 -8.19 10.36 -16.69
N GLU A 394 -7.11 10.07 -17.45
CA GLU A 394 -5.90 9.40 -16.93
C GLU A 394 -5.15 10.27 -15.90
N GLU A 395 -5.12 11.60 -16.10
CA GLU A 395 -4.54 12.53 -15.13
C GLU A 395 -5.39 12.61 -13.84
N GLN A 396 -6.71 12.42 -13.92
CA GLN A 396 -7.61 12.41 -12.75
C GLN A 396 -7.49 11.12 -11.93
N GLU A 397 -7.33 9.97 -12.57
CA GLU A 397 -7.18 8.68 -11.86
C GLU A 397 -5.86 8.62 -11.09
N ASN A 398 -4.75 9.09 -11.68
CA ASN A 398 -3.47 9.23 -10.98
C ASN A 398 -3.56 10.15 -9.75
N VAL A 399 -4.21 11.31 -9.88
CA VAL A 399 -4.43 12.24 -8.75
C VAL A 399 -5.30 11.60 -7.66
N MET A 400 -6.29 10.76 -7.99
CA MET A 400 -7.08 10.05 -6.98
C MET A 400 -6.31 8.90 -6.29
N LEU A 401 -5.43 8.20 -7.02
CA LEU A 401 -4.54 7.20 -6.43
C LEU A 401 -3.56 7.84 -5.42
N GLU A 402 -2.97 8.98 -5.77
CA GLU A 402 -2.13 9.78 -4.85
C GLU A 402 -2.92 10.25 -3.62
N ASN A 403 -4.13 10.77 -3.81
CA ASN A 403 -5.01 11.18 -2.70
C ASN A 403 -5.35 10.01 -1.76
N LEU A 404 -5.59 8.81 -2.30
CA LEU A 404 -5.84 7.61 -1.50
C LEU A 404 -4.60 7.18 -0.71
N LEU A 405 -3.41 7.21 -1.32
CA LEU A 405 -2.15 6.94 -0.62
C LEU A 405 -1.91 7.95 0.52
N GLU A 406 -2.11 9.24 0.27
CA GLU A 406 -2.04 10.30 1.28
C GLU A 406 -3.06 10.12 2.41
N PHE A 407 -4.26 9.60 2.10
CA PHE A 407 -5.27 9.23 3.09
C PHE A 407 -4.81 8.05 3.96
N GLU A 408 -4.25 6.99 3.38
CA GLU A 408 -3.78 5.83 4.15
C GLU A 408 -2.61 6.23 5.07
N TYR A 409 -1.68 7.08 4.61
CA TYR A 409 -0.67 7.69 5.48
C TYR A 409 -1.29 8.50 6.64
N ALA A 410 -2.31 9.33 6.36
CA ALA A 410 -2.98 10.11 7.38
C ALA A 410 -3.75 9.24 8.39
N SER A 411 -4.39 8.16 7.94
CA SER A 411 -5.03 7.18 8.83
C SER A 411 -4.01 6.47 9.70
N ALA A 412 -2.93 5.96 9.12
CA ALA A 412 -1.89 5.24 9.85
C ALA A 412 -1.15 6.14 10.87
N TRP A 413 -1.03 7.45 10.61
CA TRP A 413 -0.56 8.41 11.63
C TRP A 413 -1.55 8.66 12.76
N VAL A 414 -2.87 8.59 12.52
CA VAL A 414 -3.87 8.60 13.61
C VAL A 414 -3.81 7.32 14.44
N ASP A 415 -3.55 6.16 13.82
CA ASP A 415 -3.32 4.90 14.54
C ASP A 415 -2.06 4.99 15.41
N ALA A 416 -0.91 5.39 14.85
CA ALA A 416 0.32 5.63 15.62
C ALA A 416 0.12 6.60 16.80
N ALA A 417 -0.59 7.71 16.57
CA ALA A 417 -0.92 8.67 17.62
C ALA A 417 -1.81 8.07 18.72
N THR A 418 -2.72 7.16 18.36
CA THR A 418 -3.59 6.44 19.30
C THR A 418 -2.76 5.47 20.16
N ASP A 419 -1.86 4.73 19.52
CA ASP A 419 -1.01 3.74 20.18
C ASP A 419 -0.03 4.42 21.15
N PHE A 420 0.64 5.49 20.74
CA PHE A 420 1.45 6.32 21.65
C PHE A 420 0.62 6.93 22.79
N ARG A 421 -0.61 7.39 22.52
CA ARG A 421 -1.52 7.88 23.57
C ARG A 421 -1.84 6.79 24.58
N SER A 422 -1.99 5.53 24.17
CA SER A 422 -2.30 4.42 25.07
C SER A 422 -1.23 4.22 26.15
N ILE A 423 0.06 4.28 25.78
CA ILE A 423 1.20 4.18 26.70
C ILE A 423 1.11 5.27 27.79
N THR A 424 0.80 6.49 27.39
CA THR A 424 0.79 7.66 28.29
C THR A 424 -0.31 7.65 29.36
N LEU A 425 -1.32 6.77 29.24
CA LEU A 425 -2.38 6.64 30.25
C LEU A 425 -1.82 6.17 31.61
N ASN A 426 -0.73 5.41 31.60
CA ASN A 426 -0.09 4.85 32.79
C ASN A 426 0.73 5.88 33.60
N SER A 427 0.79 7.16 33.19
CA SER A 427 1.59 8.18 33.89
C SER A 427 0.98 8.54 35.25
N GLU A 428 1.81 8.45 36.30
CA GLU A 428 1.47 8.86 37.66
C GLU A 428 1.72 10.37 37.86
N LYS A 429 2.75 10.93 37.22
CA LYS A 429 3.09 12.36 37.28
C LYS A 429 2.46 13.11 36.11
N ARG A 430 1.46 13.95 36.39
CA ARG A 430 0.72 14.71 35.37
C ARG A 430 0.77 16.21 35.70
N VAL A 431 0.95 17.07 34.71
CA VAL A 431 0.92 18.54 34.87
C VAL A 431 0.07 19.22 33.81
N SER A 432 -0.40 20.44 34.08
CA SER A 432 -1.09 21.27 33.08
C SER A 432 -0.13 21.75 31.98
N SER A 433 -0.63 21.87 30.75
CA SER A 433 0.12 22.53 29.67
C SER A 433 0.41 24.00 30.03
N ASN A 434 1.55 24.52 29.57
CA ASN A 434 1.94 25.91 29.78
C ASN A 434 2.76 26.43 28.57
N ASN A 435 3.03 27.75 28.56
CA ASN A 435 3.70 28.42 27.46
C ASN A 435 5.22 28.65 27.67
N TYR A 436 5.87 27.95 28.61
CA TYR A 436 7.29 28.19 28.96
C TYR A 436 8.23 28.15 27.75
N PHE A 437 8.06 27.15 26.88
CA PHE A 437 8.93 26.94 25.72
C PHE A 437 8.61 27.84 24.50
N ILE A 438 7.62 28.73 24.54
CA ILE A 438 7.15 29.45 23.33
C ILE A 438 8.26 30.26 22.64
N THR A 439 9.11 30.95 23.42
CA THR A 439 10.25 31.73 22.89
C THR A 439 11.33 30.83 22.28
N LEU A 440 11.53 29.63 22.84
CA LEU A 440 12.48 28.65 22.30
C LEU A 440 11.97 28.06 20.99
N VAL A 441 10.68 27.70 20.93
CA VAL A 441 9.99 27.30 19.69
C VAL A 441 10.14 28.37 18.62
N ASP A 442 9.88 29.64 18.95
CA ASP A 442 10.06 30.75 18.01
C ASP A 442 11.51 30.86 17.50
N SER A 443 12.50 30.66 18.36
CA SER A 443 13.91 30.65 17.96
C SER A 443 14.25 29.50 17.00
N TYR A 444 13.75 28.28 17.26
CA TYR A 444 13.95 27.15 16.36
C TYR A 444 13.25 27.37 15.02
N LEU A 445 12.02 27.91 15.01
CA LEU A 445 11.29 28.20 13.78
C LEU A 445 12.02 29.24 12.90
N VAL A 446 12.60 30.29 13.49
CA VAL A 446 13.42 31.28 12.75
C VAL A 446 14.65 30.61 12.14
N ASN A 447 15.36 29.76 12.89
CA ASN A 447 16.52 29.04 12.36
C ASN A 447 16.15 28.11 11.19
N VAL A 448 14.98 27.47 11.22
CA VAL A 448 14.46 26.68 10.10
C VAL A 448 14.13 27.58 8.89
N GLU A 449 13.48 28.73 9.10
CA GLU A 449 13.21 29.70 8.02
C GLU A 449 14.49 30.20 7.35
N ASP A 450 15.58 30.39 8.10
CA ASP A 450 16.88 30.75 7.56
C ASP A 450 17.52 29.60 6.76
N ALA A 451 17.50 28.38 7.29
CA ALA A 451 18.05 27.20 6.61
C ALA A 451 17.29 26.86 5.31
N LEU A 452 15.96 27.03 5.28
CA LEU A 452 15.12 26.81 4.09
C LEU A 452 15.48 27.73 2.90
N LYS A 453 16.18 28.85 3.12
CA LYS A 453 16.54 29.80 2.04
C LYS A 453 17.62 29.29 1.08
N VAL A 454 18.43 28.32 1.49
CA VAL A 454 19.56 27.78 0.71
C VAL A 454 19.30 26.40 0.11
N LEU A 455 18.12 25.83 0.37
CA LEU A 455 17.69 24.52 -0.11
C LEU A 455 16.87 24.62 -1.41
N THR A 456 16.89 23.56 -2.22
CA THR A 456 15.99 23.36 -3.38
C THR A 456 14.59 22.93 -2.92
N GLU A 457 13.59 22.97 -3.80
CA GLU A 457 12.23 22.52 -3.43
C GLU A 457 12.16 21.00 -3.12
N GLU A 458 13.00 20.19 -3.77
CA GLU A 458 13.12 18.75 -3.51
C GLU A 458 13.72 18.48 -2.12
N GLU A 459 14.79 19.20 -1.76
CA GLU A 459 15.44 19.10 -0.44
C GLU A 459 14.49 19.50 0.71
N LYS A 460 13.45 20.30 0.43
CA LYS A 460 12.54 20.87 1.44
C LYS A 460 11.38 19.98 1.89
N VAL A 461 11.06 18.90 1.19
CA VAL A 461 9.76 18.21 1.33
C VAL A 461 9.46 17.75 2.78
N ASP A 462 10.36 16.98 3.42
CA ASP A 462 10.13 16.52 4.81
C ASP A 462 10.33 17.64 5.85
N ILE A 463 11.24 18.58 5.56
CA ILE A 463 11.54 19.73 6.43
C ILE A 463 10.31 20.62 6.56
N LEU A 464 9.67 20.99 5.44
CA LEU A 464 8.46 21.81 5.41
C LEU A 464 7.29 21.15 6.13
N ARG A 465 7.15 19.82 6.02
CA ARG A 465 6.12 19.05 6.74
C ARG A 465 6.26 19.23 8.26
N ARG A 466 7.45 18.97 8.81
CA ARG A 466 7.72 19.13 10.26
C ARG A 466 7.66 20.58 10.71
N PHE A 467 8.16 21.50 9.88
CA PHE A 467 8.11 22.94 10.13
C PHE A 467 6.68 23.50 10.18
N ASN A 468 5.80 23.08 9.26
CA ASN A 468 4.39 23.42 9.28
C ASN A 468 3.69 22.79 10.50
N ALA A 469 4.02 21.53 10.82
CA ALA A 469 3.49 20.86 12.01
C ALA A 469 3.88 21.58 13.31
N ALA A 470 5.14 22.03 13.44
CA ALA A 470 5.59 22.85 14.56
C ALA A 470 4.77 24.14 14.72
N LYS A 471 4.54 24.88 13.62
CA LYS A 471 3.68 26.09 13.62
C LYS A 471 2.25 25.77 14.07
N ILE A 472 1.66 24.70 13.55
CA ILE A 472 0.31 24.25 13.92
C ILE A 472 0.23 23.83 15.40
N ALA A 473 1.25 23.14 15.93
CA ALA A 473 1.33 22.72 17.33
C ALA A 473 1.51 23.92 18.27
N ARG A 474 2.38 24.87 17.91
CA ARG A 474 2.65 26.11 18.65
C ARG A 474 1.38 26.95 18.83
N ASP A 475 0.65 27.16 17.75
CA ASP A 475 -0.58 27.98 17.75
C ASP A 475 -1.73 27.34 18.55
N ARG A 476 -1.63 26.04 18.87
CA ARG A 476 -2.53 25.30 19.77
C ARG A 476 -2.12 25.34 21.24
N GLY A 477 -0.95 25.89 21.57
CA GLY A 477 -0.37 25.78 22.90
C GLY A 477 0.29 24.42 23.20
N TRP A 478 0.63 23.62 22.17
CA TRP A 478 1.40 22.38 22.31
C TRP A 478 2.90 22.65 22.20
N GLN A 479 3.43 23.54 23.05
CA GLN A 479 4.78 24.10 22.87
C GLN A 479 5.89 23.02 22.88
N ILE A 480 5.73 21.95 23.65
CA ILE A 480 6.72 20.85 23.72
C ILE A 480 6.76 20.09 22.38
N SER A 481 5.62 19.72 21.83
CA SER A 481 5.54 19.07 20.51
C SER A 481 5.99 20.00 19.40
N ALA A 482 5.66 21.29 19.48
CA ALA A 482 6.15 22.29 18.55
C ALA A 482 7.68 22.43 18.58
N LEU A 483 8.29 22.30 19.76
CA LEU A 483 9.74 22.33 19.93
C LEU A 483 10.41 21.10 19.29
N PHE A 484 9.86 19.90 19.49
CA PHE A 484 10.42 18.68 18.92
C PHE A 484 10.26 18.62 17.39
N ASP A 485 9.12 19.03 16.82
CA ASP A 485 8.94 19.13 15.37
C ASP A 485 9.86 20.22 14.77
N ALA A 486 10.04 21.37 15.44
CA ALA A 486 10.93 22.43 14.98
C ALA A 486 12.42 22.04 15.07
N ALA A 487 12.83 21.37 16.15
CA ALA A 487 14.17 20.81 16.29
C ALA A 487 14.43 19.71 15.25
N SER A 488 13.44 18.87 14.96
CA SER A 488 13.51 17.88 13.88
C SER A 488 13.69 18.52 12.50
N ALA A 489 12.91 19.57 12.20
CA ALA A 489 13.02 20.31 10.95
C ALA A 489 14.40 20.97 10.80
N LEU A 490 14.93 21.55 11.90
CA LEU A 490 16.26 22.16 11.90
C LEU A 490 17.37 21.13 11.70
N ALA A 491 17.28 19.97 12.34
CA ALA A 491 18.22 18.87 12.17
C ALA A 491 18.30 18.40 10.71
N LEU A 492 17.15 18.19 10.07
CA LEU A 492 17.08 17.76 8.67
C LEU A 492 17.54 18.86 7.70
N ALA A 493 17.23 20.13 7.97
CA ALA A 493 17.73 21.23 7.16
C ALA A 493 19.26 21.36 7.25
N ASN A 494 19.83 21.22 8.45
CA ASN A 494 21.27 21.21 8.66
C ASN A 494 21.94 19.99 8.00
N ALA A 495 21.30 18.81 8.03
CA ALA A 495 21.77 17.63 7.32
C ALA A 495 21.81 17.84 5.80
N ALA A 496 20.72 18.33 5.21
CA ALA A 496 20.62 18.62 3.77
C ALA A 496 21.64 19.68 3.31
N ILE A 497 21.86 20.72 4.12
CA ILE A 497 22.91 21.72 3.86
C ILE A 497 24.31 21.09 3.96
N PHE A 498 24.56 20.25 4.97
CA PHE A 498 25.87 19.65 5.19
C PHE A 498 26.27 18.69 4.07
N VAL A 499 25.41 17.77 3.65
CA VAL A 499 25.76 16.71 2.68
C VAL A 499 25.97 17.23 1.25
N LYS A 500 25.67 18.51 0.99
CA LYS A 500 25.69 19.11 -0.34
C LYS A 500 27.13 19.21 -0.88
N ASN A 501 27.36 18.59 -2.04
CA ASN A 501 28.67 18.52 -2.71
C ASN A 501 29.78 17.88 -1.86
N LYS A 502 29.44 16.91 -1.00
CA LYS A 502 30.40 16.14 -0.21
C LYS A 502 30.58 14.73 -0.77
N GLU A 503 31.83 14.27 -0.73
CA GLU A 503 32.23 12.92 -1.12
C GLU A 503 32.10 11.94 0.05
N LEU A 504 31.95 10.66 -0.27
CA LEU A 504 31.69 9.59 0.68
C LEU A 504 32.65 9.55 1.89
N PRO A 505 33.99 9.65 1.75
CA PRO A 505 34.90 9.61 2.91
C PRO A 505 34.71 10.76 3.90
N GLU A 506 34.24 11.93 3.44
CA GLU A 506 33.93 13.06 4.33
C GLU A 506 32.60 12.83 5.07
N LEU A 507 31.62 12.23 4.39
CA LEU A 507 30.33 11.92 4.99
C LEU A 507 30.44 10.80 6.02
N ASP A 508 31.17 9.72 5.72
CA ASP A 508 31.33 8.60 6.64
C ASP A 508 32.09 9.02 7.92
N GLN A 509 33.22 9.73 7.79
CA GLN A 509 33.94 10.28 8.94
C GLN A 509 33.05 11.20 9.80
N TYR A 510 32.19 12.02 9.19
CA TYR A 510 31.27 12.89 9.91
C TYR A 510 30.15 12.10 10.61
N LEU A 511 29.64 11.04 9.98
CA LEU A 511 28.63 10.15 10.53
C LEU A 511 29.16 9.40 11.77
N ASP A 512 30.35 8.80 11.66
CA ASP A 512 31.06 8.17 12.77
C ASP A 512 31.23 9.14 13.96
N THR A 513 31.74 10.34 13.68
CA THR A 513 31.94 11.38 14.70
C THR A 513 30.62 11.72 15.39
N LYS A 514 29.53 11.89 14.62
CA LYS A 514 28.22 12.24 15.17
C LYS A 514 27.56 11.11 15.96
N ILE A 515 27.75 9.85 15.58
CA ILE A 515 27.29 8.70 16.34
C ILE A 515 27.99 8.66 17.71
N VAL A 516 29.31 8.84 17.75
CA VAL A 516 30.10 8.87 19.00
C VAL A 516 29.72 10.06 19.88
N ASP A 517 29.61 11.28 19.32
CA ASP A 517 29.18 12.48 20.04
C ASP A 517 27.84 12.28 20.76
N VAL A 518 26.84 11.72 20.06
CA VAL A 518 25.50 11.50 20.61
C VAL A 518 25.52 10.39 21.66
N GLN A 519 26.24 9.29 21.42
CA GLN A 519 26.44 8.23 22.42
C GLN A 519 27.05 8.77 23.72
N GLN A 520 28.09 9.61 23.62
CA GLN A 520 28.73 10.22 24.79
C GLN A 520 27.74 11.12 25.54
N LYS A 521 27.09 12.07 24.87
CA LYS A 521 26.10 12.98 25.47
C LYS A 521 24.96 12.24 26.17
N MET A 522 24.51 11.11 25.61
CA MET A 522 23.50 10.25 26.24
C MET A 522 24.05 9.56 27.50
N SER A 523 25.29 9.07 27.48
CA SER A 523 25.92 8.39 28.62
C SER A 523 26.26 9.33 29.79
N GLU A 524 26.43 10.62 29.52
CA GLU A 524 26.67 11.67 30.52
C GLU A 524 25.37 12.22 31.15
N SER A 525 24.21 11.87 30.58
CA SER A 525 22.91 12.34 31.07
C SER A 525 22.33 11.47 32.19
N GLN A 526 21.46 12.05 33.01
CA GLN A 526 20.69 11.35 34.03
C GLN A 526 19.37 10.73 33.50
N TYR A 527 19.05 10.94 32.22
CA TYR A 527 17.77 10.54 31.64
C TYR A 527 17.89 9.35 30.69
N ASP A 528 16.91 8.44 30.76
CA ASP A 528 16.62 7.53 29.65
C ASP A 528 15.94 8.30 28.52
N PHE A 529 16.30 8.02 27.27
CA PHE A 529 15.74 8.65 26.06
C PHE A 529 15.06 7.62 25.16
N VAL A 530 13.90 7.97 24.62
CA VAL A 530 13.17 7.16 23.65
C VAL A 530 13.58 7.56 22.23
N TRP A 531 13.20 8.75 21.77
CA TRP A 531 13.33 9.10 20.35
C TRP A 531 14.76 9.36 19.92
N ALA A 532 15.57 10.01 20.76
CA ALA A 532 17.00 10.20 20.48
C ALA A 532 17.73 8.85 20.35
N LYS A 533 17.42 7.86 21.22
CA LYS A 533 18.01 6.51 21.13
C LYS A 533 17.60 5.80 19.85
N LEU A 534 16.31 5.85 19.51
CA LEU A 534 15.76 5.21 18.31
C LEU A 534 16.31 5.81 17.01
N TYR A 535 16.51 7.13 16.94
CA TYR A 535 17.17 7.77 15.79
C TYR A 535 18.67 7.44 15.73
N LEU A 536 19.36 7.39 16.87
CA LEU A 536 20.77 6.98 16.94
C LEU A 536 20.97 5.52 16.47
N ASP A 537 20.11 4.61 16.91
CA ASP A 537 20.15 3.20 16.49
C ASP A 537 19.93 3.06 14.98
N HIS A 538 19.04 3.89 14.41
CA HIS A 538 18.84 3.94 12.97
C HIS A 538 20.05 4.56 12.24
N ALA A 539 20.73 5.56 12.81
CA ALA A 539 21.97 6.08 12.25
C ALA A 539 23.09 5.03 12.25
N ILE A 540 23.19 4.21 13.31
CA ILE A 540 24.12 3.08 13.41
C ILE A 540 23.80 1.99 12.36
N TYR A 541 22.52 1.72 12.08
CA TYR A 541 22.14 0.85 10.96
C TYR A 541 22.71 1.36 9.63
N TYR A 542 22.52 2.65 9.32
CA TYR A 542 23.00 3.23 8.07
C TYR A 542 24.54 3.27 8.00
N ASN A 543 25.24 3.58 9.09
CA ASN A 543 26.70 3.56 9.15
C ASN A 543 27.28 2.14 8.93
N LYS A 544 26.66 1.10 9.49
CA LYS A 544 27.02 -0.29 9.13
C LYS A 544 26.74 -0.60 7.65
N ALA A 545 25.66 -0.07 7.09
CA ALA A 545 25.33 -0.23 5.66
C ALA A 545 26.33 0.48 4.74
N VAL A 546 26.86 1.66 5.12
CA VAL A 546 27.97 2.34 4.41
C VAL A 546 29.16 1.40 4.28
N ASN A 547 29.67 0.93 5.42
CA ASN A 547 30.81 0.00 5.48
C ASN A 547 30.59 -1.27 4.65
N PHE A 548 29.36 -1.80 4.63
CA PHE A 548 29.01 -2.96 3.81
C PHE A 548 29.06 -2.64 2.30
N TYR A 549 28.40 -1.58 1.85
CA TYR A 549 28.34 -1.25 0.42
C TYR A 549 29.70 -0.76 -0.13
N GLU A 550 30.51 -0.05 0.67
CA GLU A 550 31.90 0.27 0.31
C GLU A 550 32.74 -0.99 0.12
N ALA A 551 32.59 -2.01 0.98
CA ALA A 551 33.30 -3.28 0.85
C ALA A 551 32.91 -4.06 -0.42
N GLN A 552 31.73 -3.81 -1.01
CA GLN A 552 31.30 -4.34 -2.30
C GLN A 552 31.66 -3.43 -3.49
N GLY A 553 32.18 -2.22 -3.26
CA GLY A 553 32.47 -1.21 -4.29
C GLY A 553 31.24 -0.40 -4.74
N GLU A 554 30.09 -0.55 -4.08
CA GLU A 554 28.83 0.14 -4.40
C GLU A 554 28.80 1.55 -3.81
N ASN A 555 29.80 2.36 -4.18
CA ASN A 555 30.09 3.67 -3.57
C ASN A 555 28.90 4.65 -3.66
N MET A 556 28.05 4.55 -4.68
CA MET A 556 26.84 5.39 -4.76
C MET A 556 25.78 4.97 -3.73
N ARG A 557 25.59 3.66 -3.50
CA ARG A 557 24.70 3.18 -2.43
C ARG A 557 25.24 3.56 -1.06
N ALA A 558 26.55 3.38 -0.84
CA ALA A 558 27.21 3.82 0.38
C ALA A 558 27.03 5.34 0.62
N LEU A 559 27.18 6.18 -0.41
CA LEU A 559 26.94 7.62 -0.32
C LEU A 559 25.51 7.97 0.14
N GLU A 560 24.50 7.30 -0.42
CA GLU A 560 23.10 7.51 0.01
C GLU A 560 22.83 6.97 1.42
N MET A 561 23.46 5.86 1.82
CA MET A 561 23.40 5.38 3.21
C MET A 561 24.03 6.39 4.17
N ALA A 562 25.18 6.99 3.82
CA ALA A 562 25.85 7.99 4.64
C ALA A 562 24.99 9.25 4.82
N LYS A 563 24.40 9.78 3.74
CA LYS A 563 23.44 10.91 3.80
C LYS A 563 22.24 10.63 4.71
N SER A 564 21.69 9.42 4.62
CA SER A 564 20.56 8.97 5.46
C SER A 564 20.97 8.85 6.94
N GLY A 565 22.13 8.25 7.20
CA GLY A 565 22.69 8.13 8.55
C GLY A 565 22.99 9.48 9.20
N ILE A 566 23.55 10.44 8.45
CA ILE A 566 23.81 11.81 8.95
C ILE A 566 22.53 12.52 9.35
N SER A 567 21.48 12.38 8.52
CA SER A 567 20.16 12.95 8.81
C SER A 567 19.57 12.40 10.11
N LEU A 568 19.76 11.10 10.37
CA LEU A 568 19.32 10.43 11.60
C LEU A 568 20.20 10.76 12.81
N ALA A 569 21.51 10.89 12.64
CA ALA A 569 22.44 11.27 13.71
C ALA A 569 22.18 12.72 14.19
N LEU A 570 21.93 13.65 13.25
CA LEU A 570 21.55 15.02 13.58
C LEU A 570 20.14 15.12 14.18
N LEU A 571 19.19 14.28 13.74
CA LEU A 571 17.89 14.14 14.41
C LEU A 571 18.07 13.67 15.86
N ALA A 572 18.89 12.63 16.09
CA ALA A 572 19.20 12.13 17.42
C ALA A 572 19.83 13.21 18.30
N GLU A 573 20.80 13.97 17.80
CA GLU A 573 21.46 15.07 18.51
C GLU A 573 20.48 16.20 18.91
N ASN A 574 19.63 16.65 17.99
CA ASN A 574 18.71 17.76 18.25
C ASN A 574 17.56 17.33 19.18
N ILE A 575 17.05 16.11 19.02
CA ILE A 575 16.00 15.55 19.87
C ILE A 575 16.53 15.25 21.28
N LEU A 576 17.78 14.79 21.40
CA LEU A 576 18.48 14.66 22.68
C LEU A 576 18.50 15.99 23.42
N GLN A 577 18.97 17.06 22.76
CA GLN A 577 19.08 18.39 23.34
C GLN A 577 17.73 18.90 23.89
N VAL A 578 16.67 18.93 23.07
CA VAL A 578 15.35 19.41 23.53
C VAL A 578 14.69 18.48 24.54
N THR A 579 15.04 17.19 24.55
CA THR A 579 14.56 16.27 25.60
C THR A 579 15.22 16.55 26.94
N ILE A 580 16.52 16.86 26.98
CA ILE A 580 17.22 17.29 28.21
C ILE A 580 16.59 18.60 28.72
N GLU A 581 16.50 19.64 27.88
CA GLU A 581 15.95 20.95 28.27
C GLU A 581 14.50 20.86 28.79
N THR A 582 13.68 19.98 28.21
CA THR A 582 12.30 19.79 28.64
C THR A 582 12.19 18.99 29.93
N LYS A 583 13.01 17.94 30.13
CA LYS A 583 13.04 17.17 31.38
C LYS A 583 13.61 17.99 32.55
N ASP A 584 14.71 18.71 32.35
CA ASP A 584 15.31 19.61 33.34
C ASP A 584 14.29 20.66 33.85
N TYR A 585 13.50 21.23 32.93
CA TYR A 585 12.42 22.14 33.30
C TYR A 585 11.37 21.46 34.18
N PHE A 586 10.89 20.27 33.84
CA PHE A 586 9.84 19.58 34.62
C PHE A 586 10.33 19.06 35.98
N ASP A 587 11.59 18.64 36.08
CA ASP A 587 12.22 18.27 37.35
C ASP A 587 12.40 19.48 38.29
N SER A 588 12.48 20.70 37.74
CA SER A 588 12.50 21.94 38.54
C SER A 588 11.12 22.33 39.13
N ILE A 589 10.03 21.71 38.67
CA ILE A 589 8.66 22.07 39.11
C ILE A 589 8.32 21.39 40.45
N PRO A 590 7.87 22.15 41.48
CA PRO A 590 7.43 21.57 42.75
C PRO A 590 6.28 20.57 42.57
N GLN A 591 6.34 19.45 43.30
CA GLN A 591 5.30 18.40 43.28
C GLN A 591 3.89 18.92 43.65
N SER A 592 3.78 20.06 44.34
CA SER A 592 2.50 20.74 44.60
C SER A 592 1.74 21.15 43.32
N ASN A 593 2.44 21.22 42.19
CA ASN A 593 1.88 21.61 40.90
C ASN A 593 1.47 20.38 40.06
N TYR A 594 1.70 19.17 40.56
CA TYR A 594 1.24 17.95 39.90
C TYR A 594 -0.28 17.83 40.08
N LEU A 595 -0.96 17.47 39.00
CA LEU A 595 -2.39 17.23 38.99
C LEU A 595 -2.70 15.97 39.78
N ALA A 596 -3.70 16.02 40.66
CA ALA A 596 -4.17 14.85 41.37
C ALA A 596 -4.65 13.79 40.36
N ILE A 597 -4.29 12.53 40.60
CA ILE A 597 -4.83 11.39 39.85
C ILE A 597 -6.29 11.20 40.27
N ASN A 598 -7.18 11.95 39.62
CA ASN A 598 -8.62 11.77 39.74
C ASN A 598 -8.96 10.42 39.10
N GLN A 599 -9.07 9.38 39.93
CA GLN A 599 -9.55 8.07 39.47
C GLN A 599 -10.90 8.19 38.77
N GLN A 600 -11.72 9.19 39.12
CA GLN A 600 -13.00 9.45 38.47
C GLN A 600 -12.87 9.93 37.02
N ASP A 601 -11.82 10.66 36.62
CA ASP A 601 -11.66 11.13 35.24
C ASP A 601 -11.15 10.02 34.31
N ASP A 602 -10.24 9.16 34.78
CA ASP A 602 -9.85 7.94 34.04
C ASP A 602 -10.96 6.87 34.09
N ILE A 603 -11.78 6.81 35.15
CA ILE A 603 -13.00 5.99 35.18
C ILE A 603 -14.06 6.55 34.23
N ASP A 604 -14.29 7.85 34.14
CA ASP A 604 -15.29 8.39 33.21
C ASP A 604 -14.79 8.32 31.74
N ALA A 605 -13.48 8.26 31.51
CA ALA A 605 -12.89 7.91 30.21
C ALA A 605 -13.02 6.40 29.86
N MET A 606 -12.70 5.50 30.80
CA MET A 606 -12.83 4.04 30.59
C MET A 606 -14.29 3.55 30.58
N PHE A 607 -15.14 4.14 31.43
CA PHE A 607 -16.52 3.72 31.68
C PHE A 607 -17.54 4.67 31.05
N GLY A 608 -17.18 5.83 30.51
CA GLY A 608 -18.06 6.60 29.62
C GLY A 608 -18.49 5.77 28.40
N THR A 609 -17.59 4.91 27.90
CA THR A 609 -17.91 3.88 26.89
C THR A 609 -18.48 2.61 27.52
N ALA A 610 -17.93 2.09 28.63
CA ALA A 610 -18.38 0.83 29.21
C ALA A 610 -19.77 0.90 29.88
N TYR A 611 -20.18 2.03 30.46
CA TYR A 611 -21.53 2.24 31.01
C TYR A 611 -22.54 2.40 29.88
N PHE A 612 -22.21 3.15 28.81
CA PHE A 612 -23.02 3.17 27.59
C PHE A 612 -23.07 1.80 26.92
N ALA A 613 -21.97 1.06 26.86
CA ALA A 613 -21.89 -0.27 26.27
C ALA A 613 -22.60 -1.31 27.13
N THR A 614 -22.61 -1.22 28.46
CA THR A 614 -23.41 -2.12 29.31
C THR A 614 -24.89 -1.77 29.28
N LEU A 615 -25.27 -0.49 29.18
CA LEU A 615 -26.65 -0.08 28.87
C LEU A 615 -27.06 -0.53 27.46
N LEU A 616 -26.17 -0.45 26.49
CA LEU A 616 -26.40 -0.82 25.08
C LEU A 616 -26.31 -2.33 24.86
N VAL A 617 -25.59 -3.08 25.69
CA VAL A 617 -25.57 -4.55 25.79
C VAL A 617 -26.78 -5.04 26.58
N LEU A 618 -27.24 -4.35 27.63
CA LEU A 618 -28.54 -4.62 28.25
C LEU A 618 -29.68 -4.32 27.27
N LEU A 619 -29.59 -3.22 26.52
CA LEU A 619 -30.52 -2.90 25.44
C LEU A 619 -30.41 -3.95 24.32
N LEU A 620 -29.21 -4.38 23.93
CA LEU A 620 -29.00 -5.46 22.94
C LEU A 620 -29.48 -6.79 23.45
N VAL A 621 -29.36 -7.12 24.74
CA VAL A 621 -29.87 -8.37 25.33
C VAL A 621 -31.39 -8.30 25.45
N VAL A 622 -31.97 -7.17 25.81
CA VAL A 622 -33.43 -6.95 25.77
C VAL A 622 -33.93 -7.02 24.33
N ILE A 623 -33.25 -6.38 23.37
CA ILE A 623 -33.54 -6.42 21.94
C ILE A 623 -33.31 -7.81 21.37
N ILE A 624 -32.31 -8.58 21.81
CA ILE A 624 -32.05 -9.97 21.40
C ILE A 624 -33.12 -10.88 22.01
N ILE A 625 -33.56 -10.66 23.24
CA ILE A 625 -34.69 -11.41 23.83
C ILE A 625 -35.99 -11.07 23.09
N LEU A 626 -36.23 -9.80 22.77
CA LEU A 626 -37.35 -9.36 21.93
C LEU A 626 -37.25 -9.91 20.52
N LEU A 627 -36.06 -9.90 19.90
CA LEU A 627 -35.79 -10.47 18.58
C LEU A 627 -35.84 -11.99 18.61
N VAL A 628 -35.51 -12.68 19.70
CA VAL A 628 -35.65 -14.14 19.85
C VAL A 628 -37.10 -14.53 20.14
N LEU A 629 -37.88 -13.68 20.82
CA LEU A 629 -39.33 -13.83 20.94
C LEU A 629 -40.04 -13.56 19.61
N LEU A 630 -39.68 -12.48 18.92
CA LEU A 630 -40.15 -12.13 17.58
C LEU A 630 -39.65 -13.13 16.54
N PHE A 631 -38.45 -13.70 16.68
CA PHE A 631 -37.92 -14.77 15.84
C PHE A 631 -38.56 -16.10 16.20
N ARG A 632 -38.95 -16.40 17.44
CA ARG A 632 -39.78 -17.59 17.73
C ARG A 632 -41.22 -17.45 17.24
N LEU A 633 -41.75 -16.22 17.16
CA LEU A 633 -43.02 -15.93 16.46
C LEU A 633 -42.84 -16.02 14.93
N SER A 634 -41.76 -15.44 14.40
CA SER A 634 -41.47 -15.31 12.97
C SER A 634 -41.00 -16.62 12.35
N HIS A 635 -40.13 -17.39 12.99
CA HIS A 635 -39.65 -18.70 12.52
C HIS A 635 -40.79 -19.74 12.47
N LYS A 636 -41.86 -19.55 13.25
CA LYS A 636 -43.12 -20.31 13.12
C LYS A 636 -43.97 -19.89 11.91
N ILE A 637 -43.54 -18.88 11.16
CA ILE A 637 -44.17 -18.25 9.98
C ILE A 637 -43.21 -18.23 8.76
N ASN A 638 -41.89 -18.23 8.96
CA ASN A 638 -40.83 -17.99 7.98
C ASN A 638 -39.94 -19.22 7.69
N ASP A 639 -40.43 -20.45 7.88
CA ASP A 639 -39.72 -21.69 7.48
C ASP A 639 -39.66 -21.90 5.94
N ILE A 640 -39.59 -20.81 5.17
CA ILE A 640 -39.45 -20.81 3.71
C ILE A 640 -38.22 -19.98 3.34
N LYS A 641 -37.13 -20.69 3.00
CA LYS A 641 -35.83 -20.10 2.65
C LYS A 641 -35.95 -19.09 1.50
N HIS A 642 -35.43 -17.88 1.73
CA HIS A 642 -35.16 -16.93 0.65
C HIS A 642 -33.86 -17.31 -0.05
N TYR A 643 -33.92 -17.62 -1.34
CA TYR A 643 -32.76 -17.70 -2.24
C TYR A 643 -32.70 -16.43 -3.08
N SER A 644 -31.52 -15.80 -3.15
CA SER A 644 -31.28 -14.62 -3.99
C SER A 644 -31.41 -14.97 -5.48
N LEU A 645 -31.63 -13.95 -6.33
CA LEU A 645 -31.80 -14.17 -7.77
C LEU A 645 -30.52 -14.74 -8.41
N ASN A 646 -29.33 -14.36 -7.92
CA ASN A 646 -28.05 -14.91 -8.36
C ASN A 646 -27.90 -16.39 -7.95
N GLU A 647 -28.27 -16.77 -6.72
CA GLU A 647 -28.28 -18.19 -6.31
C GLU A 647 -29.30 -19.00 -7.11
N ARG A 648 -30.43 -18.42 -7.51
CA ARG A 648 -31.41 -19.08 -8.38
C ARG A 648 -30.89 -19.30 -9.80
N ILE A 649 -30.12 -18.36 -10.35
CA ILE A 649 -29.42 -18.51 -11.63
C ILE A 649 -28.32 -19.58 -11.51
N LYS A 650 -27.50 -19.51 -10.45
CA LYS A 650 -26.45 -20.49 -10.16
C LYS A 650 -27.01 -21.90 -10.01
N ALA A 651 -28.06 -22.09 -9.21
CA ALA A 651 -28.71 -23.39 -9.03
C ALA A 651 -29.34 -23.93 -10.32
N VAL A 652 -29.85 -23.07 -11.23
CA VAL A 652 -30.34 -23.52 -12.54
C VAL A 652 -29.19 -23.95 -13.45
N ARG A 653 -28.06 -23.24 -13.45
CA ARG A 653 -26.83 -23.65 -14.16
C ARG A 653 -26.27 -24.96 -13.60
N GLU A 654 -26.06 -25.08 -12.30
CA GLU A 654 -25.59 -26.32 -11.65
C GLU A 654 -26.51 -27.53 -11.95
N THR A 655 -27.82 -27.29 -12.10
CA THR A 655 -28.76 -28.36 -12.50
C THR A 655 -28.65 -28.71 -13.99
N GLN A 656 -28.32 -27.75 -14.84
CA GLN A 656 -28.05 -27.94 -16.26
C GLN A 656 -26.71 -28.65 -16.47
N ASP A 657 -25.63 -28.21 -15.81
CA ASP A 657 -24.32 -28.88 -15.82
C ASP A 657 -24.46 -30.35 -15.36
N SER A 658 -25.31 -30.63 -14.36
CA SER A 658 -25.63 -32.00 -13.91
C SER A 658 -26.52 -32.79 -14.87
N LEU A 659 -27.29 -32.13 -15.74
CA LEU A 659 -28.07 -32.77 -16.81
C LEU A 659 -27.14 -33.16 -17.97
N ASP A 660 -26.29 -32.22 -18.39
CA ASP A 660 -25.32 -32.38 -19.48
C ASP A 660 -24.36 -33.53 -19.13
N SER A 661 -23.80 -33.53 -17.90
CA SER A 661 -22.97 -34.62 -17.37
C SER A 661 -23.65 -36.01 -17.42
N LYS A 662 -24.98 -36.09 -17.27
CA LYS A 662 -25.71 -37.37 -17.31
C LYS A 662 -26.00 -37.83 -18.74
N TRP A 663 -26.16 -36.89 -19.66
CA TRP A 663 -26.31 -37.21 -21.07
C TRP A 663 -24.98 -37.69 -21.66
N GLU A 664 -23.86 -37.04 -21.35
CA GLU A 664 -22.51 -37.47 -21.74
C GLU A 664 -22.18 -38.89 -21.23
N ASN A 665 -22.55 -39.20 -19.99
CA ASN A 665 -22.37 -40.54 -19.40
C ASN A 665 -23.41 -41.59 -19.88
N LYS A 666 -24.34 -41.21 -20.76
CA LYS A 666 -25.44 -42.06 -21.29
C LYS A 666 -26.45 -42.54 -20.24
N ASP A 667 -26.53 -41.86 -19.09
CA ASP A 667 -27.56 -42.05 -18.06
C ASP A 667 -28.91 -41.42 -18.44
N LEU A 668 -28.94 -40.59 -19.50
CA LEU A 668 -30.15 -40.06 -20.13
C LEU A 668 -30.19 -40.38 -21.63
N ASN A 669 -31.39 -40.58 -22.18
CA ASN A 669 -31.61 -40.62 -23.63
C ASN A 669 -31.84 -39.21 -24.20
N ASP A 670 -31.59 -39.05 -25.50
CA ASP A 670 -31.62 -37.77 -26.20
C ASP A 670 -32.99 -37.05 -26.07
N GLN A 671 -34.09 -37.80 -26.16
CA GLN A 671 -35.44 -37.23 -26.08
C GLN A 671 -35.76 -36.66 -24.69
N GLU A 672 -35.30 -37.32 -23.62
CA GLU A 672 -35.44 -36.79 -22.25
C GLU A 672 -34.47 -35.65 -21.95
N TYR A 673 -33.27 -35.68 -22.55
CA TYR A 673 -32.29 -34.59 -22.44
C TYR A 673 -32.84 -33.31 -23.07
N GLU A 674 -33.26 -33.38 -24.34
CA GLU A 674 -33.82 -32.28 -25.13
C GLU A 674 -34.98 -31.57 -24.39
N GLN A 675 -35.95 -32.34 -23.88
CA GLN A 675 -37.11 -31.80 -23.15
C GLN A 675 -36.72 -31.11 -21.84
N ARG A 676 -35.75 -31.65 -21.10
CA ARG A 676 -35.30 -31.08 -19.82
C ARG A 676 -34.44 -29.84 -20.06
N ASN A 677 -33.52 -29.88 -21.02
CA ASN A 677 -32.65 -28.75 -21.38
C ASN A 677 -33.48 -27.54 -21.84
N GLN A 678 -34.47 -27.74 -22.72
CA GLN A 678 -35.41 -26.67 -23.13
C GLN A 678 -36.16 -26.04 -21.93
N ALA A 679 -36.53 -26.85 -20.92
CA ALA A 679 -37.17 -26.35 -19.71
C ALA A 679 -36.21 -25.56 -18.79
N TYR A 680 -34.92 -25.93 -18.73
CA TYR A 680 -33.90 -25.18 -18.00
C TYR A 680 -33.53 -23.88 -18.70
N GLN A 681 -33.31 -23.89 -20.01
CA GLN A 681 -33.03 -22.69 -20.82
C GLN A 681 -34.12 -21.63 -20.65
N LYS A 682 -35.40 -22.01 -20.82
CA LYS A 682 -36.54 -21.11 -20.61
C LYS A 682 -36.64 -20.56 -19.18
N LYS A 683 -36.21 -21.33 -18.19
CA LYS A 683 -36.19 -20.91 -16.77
C LYS A 683 -35.00 -20.00 -16.47
N LEU A 684 -33.87 -20.19 -17.14
CA LEU A 684 -32.68 -19.36 -17.06
C LEU A 684 -32.94 -18.00 -17.71
N GLU A 685 -33.52 -17.98 -18.91
CA GLU A 685 -33.98 -16.79 -19.63
C GLU A 685 -34.90 -15.92 -18.75
N GLN A 686 -35.95 -16.51 -18.16
CA GLN A 686 -36.85 -15.80 -17.23
C GLN A 686 -36.16 -15.23 -15.98
N LEU A 687 -35.07 -15.84 -15.50
CA LEU A 687 -34.31 -15.33 -14.37
C LEU A 687 -33.33 -14.22 -14.78
N LEU A 688 -32.77 -14.31 -16.00
CA LEU A 688 -31.89 -13.29 -16.58
C LEU A 688 -32.65 -12.02 -16.96
N ASP A 689 -33.83 -12.13 -17.57
CA ASP A 689 -34.74 -10.99 -17.80
C ASP A 689 -35.09 -10.30 -16.49
N LYS A 690 -35.48 -11.09 -15.47
CA LYS A 690 -35.82 -10.55 -14.14
C LYS A 690 -34.61 -9.89 -13.46
N LYS A 691 -33.38 -10.34 -13.74
CA LYS A 691 -32.13 -9.73 -13.27
C LYS A 691 -31.84 -8.42 -14.02
N SER A 692 -32.03 -8.39 -15.33
CA SER A 692 -31.90 -7.21 -16.18
C SER A 692 -32.87 -6.10 -15.74
N GLU A 693 -34.15 -6.43 -15.60
CA GLU A 693 -35.17 -5.49 -15.09
C GLU A 693 -34.87 -4.95 -13.69
N LEU A 694 -34.26 -5.77 -12.82
CA LEU A 694 -33.88 -5.37 -11.46
C LEU A 694 -32.67 -4.43 -11.49
N SER A 695 -31.68 -4.73 -12.34
CA SER A 695 -30.49 -3.90 -12.57
C SER A 695 -30.88 -2.50 -13.05
N THR A 696 -31.71 -2.41 -14.09
CA THR A 696 -32.24 -1.13 -14.60
C THR A 696 -32.96 -0.33 -13.51
N LEU A 697 -33.76 -1.00 -12.68
CA LEU A 697 -34.50 -0.36 -11.58
C LEU A 697 -33.59 0.15 -10.44
N LEU A 698 -32.44 -0.51 -10.21
CA LEU A 698 -31.44 -0.08 -9.23
C LEU A 698 -30.65 1.13 -9.76
N VAL A 699 -30.18 1.09 -11.01
CA VAL A 699 -29.55 2.24 -11.70
C VAL A 699 -30.49 3.46 -11.69
N ASP A 700 -31.78 3.25 -11.94
CA ASP A 700 -32.83 4.27 -11.86
C ASP A 700 -33.07 4.81 -10.44
N ILE A 701 -32.80 4.03 -9.39
CA ILE A 701 -32.86 4.50 -7.99
C ILE A 701 -31.65 5.37 -7.68
N ASP A 702 -30.46 4.97 -8.11
CA ASP A 702 -29.22 5.67 -7.79
C ASP A 702 -29.09 6.98 -8.57
N ARG A 703 -29.59 7.01 -9.82
CA ARG A 703 -29.80 8.25 -10.58
C ARG A 703 -30.73 9.23 -9.85
N ASP A 704 -31.86 8.76 -9.33
CA ASP A 704 -32.80 9.61 -8.57
C ASP A 704 -32.18 10.10 -7.24
N LYS A 705 -31.39 9.26 -6.54
CA LYS A 705 -30.64 9.68 -5.33
C LYS A 705 -29.62 10.77 -5.65
N ALA A 706 -28.90 10.66 -6.76
CA ALA A 706 -27.94 11.68 -7.19
C ALA A 706 -28.64 13.02 -7.46
N MET A 707 -29.80 12.99 -8.14
CA MET A 707 -30.63 14.19 -8.32
C MET A 707 -31.13 14.76 -6.98
N LEU A 708 -31.58 13.90 -6.06
CA LEU A 708 -32.03 14.30 -4.71
C LEU A 708 -30.92 15.03 -3.94
N SER A 709 -29.71 14.45 -3.90
CA SER A 709 -28.52 15.07 -3.28
C SER A 709 -28.18 16.42 -3.90
N GLY A 710 -28.25 16.53 -5.24
CA GLY A 710 -28.06 17.79 -5.95
C GLY A 710 -29.07 18.88 -5.53
N PHE A 711 -30.36 18.53 -5.40
CA PHE A 711 -31.38 19.45 -4.91
C PHE A 711 -31.21 19.81 -3.43
N GLU A 712 -30.83 18.86 -2.56
CA GLU A 712 -30.51 19.14 -1.16
C GLU A 712 -29.29 20.06 -1.00
N HIS A 713 -28.27 19.90 -1.84
CA HIS A 713 -27.11 20.78 -1.86
C HIS A 713 -27.50 22.20 -2.34
N ALA A 714 -28.28 22.31 -3.42
CA ALA A 714 -28.81 23.58 -3.89
C ALA A 714 -29.68 24.28 -2.81
N PHE A 715 -30.50 23.51 -2.08
CA PHE A 715 -31.32 24.00 -0.97
C PHE A 715 -30.48 24.46 0.24
N ARG A 716 -29.41 23.74 0.60
CA ARG A 716 -28.43 24.17 1.63
C ARG A 716 -27.69 25.45 1.20
N SER A 717 -27.27 25.54 -0.06
CA SER A 717 -26.64 26.73 -0.64
C SER A 717 -27.58 27.94 -0.62
N LEU A 718 -28.85 27.75 -0.98
CA LEU A 718 -29.88 28.80 -0.93
C LEU A 718 -30.08 29.36 0.50
N LYS A 719 -30.14 28.48 1.51
CA LYS A 719 -30.20 28.88 2.93
C LYS A 719 -28.97 29.69 3.35
N ARG A 720 -27.75 29.28 2.92
CA ARG A 720 -26.50 30.03 3.17
C ARG A 720 -26.46 31.39 2.46
N LYS A 721 -27.04 31.52 1.25
CA LYS A 721 -27.14 32.82 0.54
C LYS A 721 -28.07 33.79 1.26
N LYS A 722 -29.18 33.30 1.84
CA LYS A 722 -30.09 34.11 2.67
C LYS A 722 -29.46 34.57 3.99
N SER A 723 -28.73 33.71 4.69
CA SER A 723 -28.08 34.11 5.97
C SER A 723 -26.98 35.15 5.80
N LYS A 724 -26.43 35.31 4.59
CA LYS A 724 -25.44 36.34 4.24
C LYS A 724 -26.05 37.56 3.51
N SER A 725 -27.37 37.67 3.42
CA SER A 725 -28.09 38.74 2.68
C SER A 725 -27.73 38.86 1.19
N ARG A 726 -27.27 37.78 0.55
CA ARG A 726 -26.79 37.74 -0.84
C ARG A 726 -27.86 37.30 -1.87
N ILE A 727 -29.14 37.48 -1.55
CA ILE A 727 -30.26 37.11 -2.42
C ILE A 727 -31.51 37.93 -2.08
N LEU A 728 -32.28 38.35 -3.10
CA LEU A 728 -33.54 39.05 -2.91
C LEU A 728 -34.61 38.14 -2.30
N LYS A 729 -35.52 38.70 -1.51
CA LYS A 729 -36.56 37.95 -0.79
C LYS A 729 -37.50 37.16 -1.73
N ALA A 730 -37.83 37.73 -2.89
CA ALA A 730 -38.67 37.09 -3.91
C ALA A 730 -37.96 35.88 -4.56
N ASP A 731 -36.70 36.04 -4.96
CA ASP A 731 -35.91 34.96 -5.56
C ASP A 731 -35.59 33.84 -4.56
N TYR A 732 -35.37 34.18 -3.29
CA TYR A 732 -35.26 33.17 -2.24
C TYR A 732 -36.53 32.33 -2.16
N GLN A 733 -37.71 32.96 -2.09
CA GLN A 733 -38.97 32.23 -1.94
C GLN A 733 -39.24 31.33 -3.14
N LYS A 734 -39.11 31.86 -4.36
CA LYS A 734 -39.27 31.10 -5.62
C LYS A 734 -38.37 29.87 -5.67
N ASN A 735 -37.08 30.01 -5.33
CA ASN A 735 -36.13 28.90 -5.36
C ASN A 735 -36.33 27.93 -4.18
N PHE A 736 -36.77 28.42 -3.01
CA PHE A 736 -37.07 27.59 -1.85
C PHE A 736 -38.26 26.65 -2.14
N ASP A 737 -39.33 27.20 -2.71
CA ASP A 737 -40.53 26.44 -3.08
C ASP A 737 -40.26 25.45 -4.23
N TYR A 738 -39.39 25.82 -5.18
CA TYR A 738 -38.93 24.91 -6.23
C TYR A 738 -38.13 23.72 -5.68
N TYR A 739 -37.04 23.96 -4.93
CA TYR A 739 -36.17 22.88 -4.45
C TYR A 739 -36.88 21.96 -3.44
N SER A 740 -37.65 22.52 -2.50
CA SER A 740 -38.39 21.71 -1.53
C SER A 740 -39.45 20.83 -2.20
N LYS A 741 -40.08 21.29 -3.29
CA LYS A 741 -40.98 20.47 -4.11
C LYS A 741 -40.25 19.35 -4.86
N GLN A 742 -39.06 19.60 -5.42
CA GLN A 742 -38.30 18.55 -6.13
C GLN A 742 -37.80 17.45 -5.18
N ILE A 743 -37.32 17.83 -3.99
CA ILE A 743 -36.88 16.88 -2.94
C ILE A 743 -38.01 15.89 -2.62
N VAL A 744 -39.20 16.39 -2.26
CA VAL A 744 -40.36 15.55 -1.89
C VAL A 744 -40.85 14.66 -3.05
N LEU A 745 -40.73 15.12 -4.31
CA LEU A 745 -41.09 14.31 -5.47
C LEU A 745 -40.10 13.15 -5.68
N LEU A 746 -38.80 13.40 -5.57
CA LEU A 746 -37.76 12.38 -5.72
C LEU A 746 -37.77 11.36 -4.58
N GLU A 747 -37.93 11.79 -3.33
CA GLU A 747 -38.10 10.89 -2.18
C GLU A 747 -39.24 9.89 -2.43
N LYS A 748 -40.36 10.36 -2.99
CA LYS A 748 -41.55 9.55 -3.29
C LYS A 748 -41.31 8.55 -4.43
N GLU A 749 -40.64 8.95 -5.52
CA GLU A 749 -40.33 8.05 -6.62
C GLU A 749 -39.25 7.02 -6.24
N ILE A 750 -38.22 7.41 -5.46
CA ILE A 750 -37.23 6.48 -4.88
C ILE A 750 -37.94 5.44 -3.99
N ALA A 751 -38.86 5.86 -3.12
CA ALA A 751 -39.61 4.95 -2.25
C ALA A 751 -40.49 3.96 -3.05
N LYS A 752 -41.07 4.42 -4.17
CA LYS A 752 -41.85 3.60 -5.10
C LYS A 752 -40.98 2.59 -5.87
N LYS A 753 -39.84 3.02 -6.42
CA LYS A 753 -38.86 2.14 -7.08
C LYS A 753 -38.31 1.08 -6.11
N LYS A 754 -37.97 1.45 -4.87
CA LYS A 754 -37.55 0.50 -3.81
C LYS A 754 -38.61 -0.56 -3.47
N ARG A 755 -39.90 -0.21 -3.50
CA ARG A 755 -40.99 -1.21 -3.35
C ARG A 755 -41.07 -2.17 -4.54
N LEU A 756 -40.82 -1.69 -5.75
CA LEU A 756 -40.76 -2.53 -6.96
C LEU A 756 -39.58 -3.50 -6.92
N VAL A 757 -38.41 -3.10 -6.42
CA VAL A 757 -37.25 -3.98 -6.16
C VAL A 757 -37.67 -5.15 -5.25
N LEU A 758 -38.24 -4.84 -4.07
CA LEU A 758 -38.71 -5.87 -3.11
C LEU A 758 -39.76 -6.84 -3.70
N ILE A 759 -40.68 -6.33 -4.54
CA ILE A 759 -41.68 -7.17 -5.23
C ILE A 759 -41.02 -8.07 -6.29
N LYS A 760 -40.00 -7.57 -7.01
CA LYS A 760 -39.27 -8.35 -8.02
C LYS A 760 -38.32 -9.37 -7.40
N GLU A 761 -37.75 -9.12 -6.22
CA GLU A 761 -36.92 -10.11 -5.50
C GLU A 761 -37.74 -11.24 -4.86
N ALA A 762 -39.03 -11.03 -4.61
CA ALA A 762 -39.88 -12.04 -3.97
C ALA A 762 -39.93 -13.38 -4.75
N PRO A 763 -39.91 -14.53 -4.03
CA PRO A 763 -40.08 -15.83 -4.66
C PRO A 763 -41.49 -16.00 -5.22
N SER A 764 -41.59 -16.40 -6.48
CA SER A 764 -42.85 -16.79 -7.12
C SER A 764 -43.33 -18.11 -6.52
N THR A 765 -44.45 -18.09 -5.80
CA THR A 765 -45.10 -19.30 -5.28
C THR A 765 -45.45 -20.26 -6.41
N PRO A 766 -45.01 -21.54 -6.38
CA PRO A 766 -45.48 -22.54 -7.32
C PRO A 766 -46.96 -22.81 -7.03
N GLN A 767 -47.83 -22.69 -8.03
CA GLN A 767 -49.11 -23.40 -7.97
C GLN A 767 -48.81 -24.90 -8.11
N PRO A 768 -49.22 -25.76 -7.16
CA PRO A 768 -49.06 -27.20 -7.33
C PRO A 768 -49.97 -27.66 -8.49
N ALA A 769 -49.37 -28.30 -9.49
CA ALA A 769 -50.12 -28.98 -10.53
C ALA A 769 -51.01 -30.05 -9.90
N LYS A 770 -52.32 -30.01 -10.19
CA LYS A 770 -53.27 -31.01 -9.69
C LYS A 770 -53.01 -32.35 -10.35
N THR A 771 -52.35 -33.27 -9.66
CA THR A 771 -52.36 -34.69 -10.03
C THR A 771 -53.72 -35.29 -9.69
N ILE A 772 -54.34 -35.96 -10.66
CA ILE A 772 -55.60 -36.68 -10.49
C ILE A 772 -55.26 -38.13 -10.16
N GLU A 773 -55.73 -38.65 -9.03
CA GLU A 773 -55.71 -40.09 -8.73
C GLU A 773 -57.13 -40.63 -8.47
N PRO A 774 -57.44 -41.88 -8.91
CA PRO A 774 -58.76 -42.49 -8.74
C PRO A 774 -58.98 -43.13 -7.36
N LYS A 775 -60.26 -43.31 -7.01
CA LYS A 775 -60.76 -43.71 -5.68
C LYS A 775 -60.48 -45.18 -5.31
N ALA A 776 -60.22 -45.44 -4.01
CA ALA A 776 -60.59 -46.70 -3.34
C ALA A 776 -60.93 -46.55 -1.82
N LEU A 777 -62.25 -46.49 -1.54
CA LEU A 777 -63.01 -46.95 -0.35
C LEU A 777 -62.37 -47.21 1.04
N VAL A 778 -62.56 -46.24 1.95
CA VAL A 778 -63.28 -46.30 3.26
C VAL A 778 -63.33 -47.62 4.09
N VAL A 779 -62.84 -47.55 5.35
CA VAL A 779 -63.54 -48.02 6.59
C VAL A 779 -63.31 -46.97 7.73
N LYS A 780 -64.06 -47.04 8.85
CA LYS A 780 -64.49 -45.90 9.69
C LYS A 780 -64.30 -46.14 11.22
N LYS A 781 -64.38 -45.05 12.02
CA LYS A 781 -64.67 -44.96 13.50
C LYS A 781 -63.52 -45.22 14.53
N VAL A 782 -63.50 -44.67 15.77
CA VAL A 782 -64.04 -43.43 16.41
C VAL A 782 -63.50 -43.20 17.87
N THR A 783 -63.60 -41.97 18.42
CA THR A 783 -63.56 -41.49 19.86
C THR A 783 -62.38 -41.64 20.87
N ALA A 784 -61.78 -40.49 21.25
CA ALA A 784 -61.89 -39.73 22.54
C ALA A 784 -61.40 -40.20 23.96
N LYS A 785 -60.36 -39.49 24.47
CA LYS A 785 -60.23 -38.74 25.79
C LYS A 785 -60.04 -39.50 27.17
N PRO A 786 -59.69 -38.82 28.32
CA PRO A 786 -58.56 -39.22 29.20
C PRO A 786 -58.84 -39.39 30.73
N ILE A 787 -57.84 -39.81 31.56
CA ILE A 787 -57.88 -39.87 33.06
C ILE A 787 -56.52 -39.40 33.71
N VAL A 788 -56.51 -39.18 35.04
CA VAL A 788 -55.67 -38.25 35.85
C VAL A 788 -55.06 -38.89 37.15
N GLU A 789 -53.88 -38.41 37.62
CA GLU A 789 -53.23 -38.54 38.98
C GLU A 789 -52.86 -39.96 39.54
N LYS A 790 -51.99 -40.20 40.56
CA LYS A 790 -51.38 -39.39 41.67
C LYS A 790 -50.02 -39.99 42.20
N LYS A 791 -49.27 -39.25 43.05
CA LYS A 791 -47.99 -39.57 43.80
C LYS A 791 -48.21 -40.54 45.04
N PRO A 792 -47.22 -41.02 45.88
CA PRO A 792 -45.86 -40.48 46.23
C PRO A 792 -44.65 -41.42 46.67
N ALA A 793 -43.44 -40.82 46.69
CA ALA A 793 -42.19 -40.92 47.51
C ALA A 793 -41.75 -42.09 48.47
N LYS A 794 -40.42 -42.45 48.47
CA LYS A 794 -39.40 -42.31 49.57
C LYS A 794 -38.00 -43.00 49.30
N ALA A 795 -36.95 -42.66 50.08
CA ALA A 795 -35.56 -43.22 50.13
C ALA A 795 -35.01 -43.22 51.59
N PRO A 796 -33.90 -43.92 52.01
CA PRO A 796 -32.52 -43.30 52.09
C PRO A 796 -31.20 -44.19 52.25
N GLY A 797 -30.01 -43.66 51.86
CA GLY A 797 -28.63 -43.95 52.45
C GLY A 797 -27.77 -45.17 51.97
N LYS A 798 -26.48 -45.42 52.38
CA LYS A 798 -25.25 -44.59 52.70
C LYS A 798 -23.94 -45.46 52.92
N LYS A 799 -22.70 -44.91 52.68
CA LYS A 799 -21.28 -45.41 52.95
C LYS A 799 -20.66 -46.51 52.00
N LYS A 800 -19.66 -46.22 51.13
CA LYS A 800 -18.14 -46.26 51.28
C LYS A 800 -17.51 -47.70 51.33
N PHE A 801 -16.37 -48.12 50.71
CA PHE A 801 -15.32 -47.55 49.79
C PHE A 801 -14.38 -48.67 49.18
N VAL A 802 -13.45 -48.36 48.23
CA VAL A 802 -12.16 -49.03 47.76
C VAL A 802 -11.98 -49.08 46.21
N GLN A 803 -10.74 -48.92 45.69
CA GLN A 803 -10.35 -48.80 44.27
C GLN A 803 -10.08 -50.13 43.51
N LYS A 804 -10.57 -50.27 42.25
CA LYS A 804 -9.83 -50.71 41.03
C LYS A 804 -10.75 -51.08 39.83
N LYS A 805 -10.30 -50.73 38.61
CA LYS A 805 -10.61 -51.30 37.28
C LYS A 805 -12.04 -51.21 36.67
N LYS A 806 -12.01 -51.05 35.33
CA LYS A 806 -12.98 -51.45 34.28
C LYS A 806 -14.33 -50.71 34.17
N ALA A 807 -14.67 -50.50 32.89
CA ALA A 807 -15.99 -50.33 32.30
C ALA A 807 -17.20 -50.76 33.15
N LYS A 808 -17.74 -49.80 33.91
CA LYS A 808 -19.19 -49.57 34.14
C LYS A 808 -19.39 -48.24 34.87
N THR A 809 -20.44 -47.52 34.47
CA THR A 809 -21.03 -46.31 35.11
C THR A 809 -20.29 -44.96 35.01
N LYS A 810 -21.14 -43.92 34.88
CA LYS A 810 -20.91 -42.47 34.70
C LYS A 810 -20.17 -41.82 35.89
N LYS A 811 -19.58 -40.63 35.75
CA LYS A 811 -19.89 -39.54 34.80
C LYS A 811 -18.66 -39.05 34.05
#